data_AF-A0AAW2MYP2-F1
#
_entry.id   AF-A0AAW2MYP2-F1
#
_cell.length_a   1.000
_cell.length_b   1.000
_cell.length_c   1.000
_cell.angle_alpha   90.00
_cell.angle_beta   90.00
_cell.angle_gamma   90.00
#
_symmetry.space_group_name_H-M   'P 1'
#
loop_
_entity.id
_entity.type
_entity.pdbx_description
1 polymer ?
#
loop_
_entity_poly.entity_id
_entity_poly.type
_entity_poly.pdbx_seq_one_letter_code
_entity_poly.pdbx_strand_id
1 'polypeptide(L)'
;MSSFSSLGGSLDFDRDVPLSDRLKVFKSTNYDPESYVTTHCSNLSEKEIRHLCMHLVSLKKASAEEMRKSVYANYASFIRTSREISDLEGELVSLKNLLSSRANIIHSIADGVRVESLNDRTDYGEDAVNFEDREPTKIDKWLSQYLEDLEVLLAERRVEEALAALDEGDNVAEEARESGSMTPSALLSLGNSIMENRQKLADQLAESTCQPSINGFELRSSVQAMKQLGDGPRAHTVLLKCHEQKLHRNMQSLNPSSHGTAYITALSHLVFSTIAQAANDSLAIFSDEPAFTSELVTWAVNQTHAFAQLVKKNVVAAPAASGCLRIVAESVHICLEHCLLLEDRGLALCPTLLKIFKPYLEQALTANLKRIELCTAAIAASDNWSLTYPPVAGRSWGGSAGTTGGSQQKLSSSAHRFNTMIQELCEDIGSLEILQLSEQALEGVLHLFNSFVNLMINSFPSSAETENLEGTGRRIVNLAETETQQLSLLANAVLLADELLPRGTIKFSSNTRSGDQSRRASEKRPPEQRELKRKLQRFVDQLRDSFCRQHALELIVTEDGGVRLSADIYLSMDESTAQPEWFPSPIYQELFVKLTRLASIASDVFVGRERFATILLMRLTETVILWFSEDQNFWEELEAGQRSLGPLGLQQFYLDMEFVILFSSQGRYLSRNLHQVMKNVISRAIEAVQANGIDPFSVLPEDEWFADVAQIAIKMLTGPPSFEGDRDMTSPTAKSVSSVHSHGST
;
A
#
# COMPACT_ATOMS: atom_id res chain seq x y z
N MET A 1 14.75 -66.74 20.33
CA MET A 1 14.74 -66.89 18.86
C MET A 1 14.66 -65.50 18.26
N SER A 2 15.60 -65.26 17.37
CA SER A 2 15.92 -64.07 16.60
C SER A 2 14.76 -63.50 15.77
N SER A 3 14.68 -62.16 15.66
CA SER A 3 14.57 -61.52 14.33
C SER A 3 15.14 -60.10 14.40
N PHE A 4 16.06 -59.83 13.48
CA PHE A 4 16.90 -58.65 13.36
C PHE A 4 16.26 -57.63 12.40
N SER A 5 16.45 -56.34 12.71
CA SER A 5 16.74 -55.18 11.84
C SER A 5 15.93 -54.88 10.56
N SER A 6 15.43 -53.64 10.53
CA SER A 6 15.58 -52.74 9.37
C SER A 6 15.76 -51.31 9.90
N LEU A 7 16.99 -50.96 10.27
CA LEU A 7 17.43 -49.57 10.38
C LEU A 7 17.59 -49.03 8.95
N GLY A 8 16.77 -48.05 8.59
CA GLY A 8 16.86 -47.31 7.34
C GLY A 8 16.32 -45.90 7.58
N GLY A 9 17.02 -45.12 8.41
CA GLY A 9 16.72 -43.70 8.61
C GLY A 9 17.54 -42.87 7.65
N SER A 10 16.95 -42.49 6.52
CA SER A 10 17.47 -41.41 5.68
C SER A 10 17.44 -40.11 6.49
N LEU A 11 18.59 -39.45 6.67
CA LEU A 11 18.69 -38.13 7.30
C LEU A 11 18.17 -37.08 6.31
N ASP A 12 16.85 -36.93 6.23
CA ASP A 12 16.22 -35.76 5.62
C ASP A 12 16.43 -34.57 6.57
N PHE A 13 17.42 -33.72 6.24
CA PHE A 13 17.58 -32.41 6.88
C PHE A 13 16.45 -31.50 6.38
N ASP A 14 15.30 -31.65 7.02
CA ASP A 14 14.01 -31.07 6.64
C ASP A 14 14.13 -29.55 6.42
N ARG A 15 14.04 -29.13 5.15
CA ARG A 15 14.19 -27.71 4.75
C ARG A 15 12.99 -26.86 5.14
N ASP A 16 11.91 -27.47 5.63
CA ASP A 16 10.63 -26.81 5.92
C ASP A 16 10.41 -26.47 7.42
N VAL A 17 11.36 -26.82 8.30
CA VAL A 17 11.26 -26.53 9.74
C VAL A 17 11.78 -25.11 10.06
N PRO A 18 11.08 -24.27 10.83
CA PRO A 18 11.55 -22.92 11.18
C PRO A 18 12.89 -22.95 11.93
N LEU A 19 13.73 -21.93 11.72
CA LEU A 19 15.09 -21.83 12.30
C LEU A 19 15.10 -21.95 13.83
N SER A 20 14.04 -21.49 14.50
CA SER A 20 13.85 -21.61 15.95
C SER A 20 13.86 -23.06 16.45
N ASP A 21 13.22 -23.94 15.68
CA ASP A 21 13.08 -25.36 16.02
C ASP A 21 14.37 -26.12 15.70
N ARG A 22 15.06 -25.77 14.61
CA ARG A 22 16.40 -26.30 14.29
C ARG A 22 17.45 -25.94 15.34
N LEU A 23 17.28 -24.78 16.02
CA LEU A 23 18.17 -24.33 17.08
C LEU A 23 17.77 -24.85 18.48
N LYS A 24 16.61 -25.51 18.62
CA LYS A 24 16.04 -25.89 19.93
C LYS A 24 16.94 -26.83 20.72
N VAL A 25 17.57 -27.79 20.05
CA VAL A 25 18.50 -28.75 20.66
C VAL A 25 19.73 -28.04 21.26
N PHE A 26 20.24 -27.03 20.55
CA PHE A 26 21.41 -26.24 20.97
C PHE A 26 21.11 -25.15 22.02
N LYS A 27 19.84 -24.84 22.26
CA LYS A 27 19.39 -23.84 23.24
C LYS A 27 19.08 -24.43 24.62
N SER A 28 19.13 -25.76 24.75
CA SER A 28 18.84 -26.42 26.03
C SER A 28 19.96 -26.12 27.04
N THR A 29 19.58 -25.87 28.30
CA THR A 29 20.54 -25.58 29.38
C THR A 29 21.40 -26.79 29.77
N ASN A 30 21.02 -28.00 29.32
CA ASN A 30 21.68 -29.27 29.61
C ASN A 30 22.30 -29.89 28.34
N TYR A 31 22.64 -29.06 27.34
CA TYR A 31 23.23 -29.55 26.09
C TYR A 31 24.63 -30.13 26.32
N ASP A 32 24.82 -31.40 25.96
CA ASP A 32 26.12 -32.08 25.99
C ASP A 32 26.66 -32.29 24.55
N PRO A 33 27.75 -31.62 24.15
CA PRO A 33 28.37 -31.79 22.84
C PRO A 33 28.86 -33.22 22.58
N GLU A 34 29.38 -33.92 23.60
CA GLU A 34 29.93 -35.27 23.41
C GLU A 34 28.82 -36.29 23.20
N SER A 35 27.74 -36.22 23.98
CA SER A 35 26.52 -37.01 23.74
C SER A 35 25.89 -36.74 22.37
N TYR A 36 25.85 -35.47 21.93
CA TYR A 36 25.31 -35.11 20.62
C TYR A 36 26.13 -35.72 19.47
N VAL A 37 27.46 -35.61 19.52
CA VAL A 37 28.36 -36.16 18.49
C VAL A 37 28.35 -37.69 18.52
N THR A 38 28.38 -38.32 19.69
CA THR A 38 28.33 -39.79 19.80
C THR A 38 27.00 -40.36 19.30
N THR A 39 25.88 -39.70 19.58
CA THR A 39 24.55 -40.14 19.11
C THR A 39 24.38 -39.92 17.61
N HIS A 40 24.83 -38.79 17.07
CA HIS A 40 24.63 -38.45 15.66
C HIS A 40 25.72 -38.96 14.72
N CYS A 41 26.95 -39.20 15.16
CA CYS A 41 28.08 -39.57 14.30
C CYS A 41 28.53 -41.04 14.43
N SER A 42 28.02 -41.82 15.41
CA SER A 42 28.49 -43.20 15.65
C SER A 42 28.17 -44.20 14.52
N ASN A 43 27.17 -43.91 13.67
CA ASN A 43 26.72 -44.79 12.59
C ASN A 43 26.78 -44.14 11.20
N LEU A 44 27.52 -43.04 11.03
CA LEU A 44 27.57 -42.28 9.76
C LEU A 44 28.82 -42.58 8.93
N SER A 45 28.63 -42.61 7.60
CA SER A 45 29.73 -42.64 6.63
C SER A 45 30.47 -41.29 6.56
N GLU A 46 31.70 -41.30 6.06
CA GLU A 46 32.53 -40.09 5.92
C GLU A 46 31.82 -38.98 5.10
N LYS A 47 31.01 -39.35 4.11
CA LYS A 47 30.23 -38.40 3.29
C LYS A 47 29.10 -37.75 4.10
N GLU A 48 28.40 -38.53 4.93
CA GLU A 48 27.32 -38.04 5.79
C GLU A 48 27.87 -37.16 6.92
N ILE A 49 29.05 -37.47 7.46
CA ILE A 49 29.76 -36.63 8.43
C ILE A 49 30.13 -35.28 7.78
N ARG A 50 30.67 -35.28 6.56
CA ARG A 50 30.95 -34.02 5.84
C ARG A 50 29.68 -33.19 5.59
N HIS A 51 28.58 -33.84 5.22
CA HIS A 51 27.30 -33.16 5.04
C HIS A 51 26.76 -32.57 6.35
N LEU A 52 26.85 -33.32 7.46
CA LEU A 52 26.48 -32.85 8.79
C LEU A 52 27.35 -31.65 9.23
N CYS A 53 28.66 -31.68 8.99
CA CYS A 53 29.55 -30.54 9.24
C CYS A 53 29.14 -29.30 8.43
N MET A 54 28.85 -29.46 7.13
CA MET A 54 28.37 -28.35 6.29
C MET A 54 27.03 -27.80 6.79
N HIS A 55 26.11 -28.69 7.21
CA HIS A 55 24.83 -28.30 7.79
C HIS A 55 25.01 -27.50 9.08
N LEU A 56 25.83 -27.98 10.02
CA LEU A 56 26.12 -27.28 11.28
C LEU A 56 26.80 -25.92 11.06
N VAL A 57 27.71 -25.81 10.08
CA VAL A 57 28.34 -24.54 9.70
C VAL A 57 27.29 -23.57 9.13
N SER A 58 26.39 -24.05 8.28
CA SER A 58 25.30 -23.24 7.73
C SER A 58 24.33 -22.76 8.82
N LEU A 59 24.00 -23.63 9.78
CA LEU A 59 23.13 -23.33 10.91
C LEU A 59 23.77 -22.32 11.87
N LYS A 60 25.08 -22.44 12.13
CA LYS A 60 25.87 -21.45 12.88
C LYS A 60 25.82 -20.08 12.20
N LYS A 61 25.99 -20.02 10.88
CA LYS A 61 25.92 -18.77 10.11
C LYS A 61 24.53 -18.14 10.18
N ALA A 62 23.48 -18.95 10.00
CA ALA A 62 22.09 -18.50 10.10
C ALA A 62 21.74 -17.98 11.51
N SER A 63 22.21 -18.67 12.55
CA SER A 63 22.04 -18.25 13.96
C SER A 63 22.74 -16.92 14.25
N ALA A 64 23.97 -16.74 13.75
CA ALA A 64 24.71 -15.49 13.92
C ALA A 64 24.03 -14.32 13.20
N GLU A 65 23.50 -14.54 11.99
CA GLU A 65 22.76 -13.52 11.23
C GLU A 65 21.45 -13.13 11.93
N GLU A 66 20.71 -14.11 12.49
CA GLU A 66 19.48 -13.86 13.23
C GLU A 66 19.74 -13.14 14.56
N MET A 67 20.80 -13.53 15.28
CA MET A 67 21.26 -12.80 16.47
C MET A 67 21.62 -11.36 16.11
N ARG A 68 22.34 -11.14 15.00
CA ARG A 68 22.68 -9.81 14.51
C ARG A 68 21.42 -8.99 14.20
N LYS A 69 20.46 -9.56 13.46
CA LYS A 69 19.17 -8.92 13.14
C LYS A 69 18.37 -8.59 14.40
N SER A 70 18.29 -9.51 15.36
CA SER A 70 17.61 -9.30 16.63
C SER A 70 18.26 -8.19 17.45
N VAL A 71 19.60 -8.15 17.51
CA VAL A 71 20.34 -7.08 18.19
C VAL A 71 20.11 -5.74 17.51
N TYR A 72 20.15 -5.65 16.17
CA TYR A 72 19.86 -4.41 15.44
C TYR A 72 18.40 -3.95 15.59
N ALA A 73 17.44 -4.87 15.49
CA ALA A 73 16.02 -4.56 15.63
C ALA A 73 15.68 -4.07 17.04
N ASN A 74 16.34 -4.62 18.07
CA ASN A 74 16.15 -4.23 19.46
C ASN A 74 17.15 -3.18 19.94
N TYR A 75 18.05 -2.68 19.08
CA TYR A 75 19.10 -1.72 19.46
C TYR A 75 18.49 -0.42 19.98
N ALA A 76 17.45 0.09 19.31
CA ALA A 76 16.73 1.28 19.76
C ALA A 76 16.06 1.07 21.13
N SER A 77 15.47 -0.11 21.36
CA SER A 77 14.90 -0.49 22.65
C SER A 77 15.97 -0.57 23.73
N PHE A 78 17.13 -1.17 23.44
CA PHE A 78 18.26 -1.27 24.36
C PHE A 78 18.84 0.10 24.74
N ILE A 79 19.06 0.98 23.75
CA ILE A 79 19.55 2.34 23.99
C ILE A 79 18.54 3.15 24.81
N ARG A 80 17.24 3.01 24.52
CA ARG A 80 16.19 3.66 25.29
C ARG A 80 16.15 3.15 26.73
N THR A 81 16.14 1.83 26.94
CA THR A 81 16.15 1.26 28.29
C THR A 81 17.42 1.61 29.06
N SER A 82 18.58 1.66 28.40
CA SER A 82 19.83 2.10 29.04
C SER A 82 19.77 3.57 29.46
N ARG A 83 19.14 4.43 28.67
CA ARG A 83 18.92 5.84 29.03
C ARG A 83 17.93 5.97 30.18
N GLU A 84 16.81 5.25 30.13
CA GLU A 84 15.82 5.21 31.22
C GLU A 84 16.44 4.70 32.54
N ILE A 85 17.35 3.71 32.48
CA ILE A 85 18.09 3.24 33.66
C ILE A 85 19.02 4.34 34.20
N SER A 86 19.77 5.04 33.34
CA SER A 86 20.61 6.16 33.77
C SER A 86 19.80 7.34 34.34
N ASP A 87 18.64 7.64 33.76
CA ASP A 87 17.73 8.66 34.27
C ASP A 87 17.18 8.24 35.65
N LEU A 88 16.79 6.98 35.82
CA LEU A 88 16.38 6.40 37.10
C LEU A 88 17.52 6.40 38.14
N GLU A 89 18.76 6.13 37.75
CA GLU A 89 19.93 6.27 38.62
C GLU A 89 20.10 7.73 39.07
N GLY A 90 19.89 8.70 38.17
CA GLY A 90 19.88 10.13 38.49
C GLY A 90 18.77 10.50 39.48
N GLU A 91 17.56 9.99 39.28
CA GLU A 91 16.43 10.17 40.20
C GLU A 91 16.71 9.52 41.56
N LEU A 92 17.34 8.33 41.60
CA LEU A 92 17.74 7.66 42.84
C LEU A 92 18.78 8.46 43.62
N VAL A 93 19.75 9.07 42.93
CA VAL A 93 20.73 9.98 43.53
C VAL A 93 20.03 11.23 44.08
N SER A 94 19.08 11.79 43.34
CA SER A 94 18.27 12.93 43.79
C SER A 94 17.46 12.58 45.04
N LEU A 95 16.78 11.43 45.04
CA LEU A 95 16.03 10.90 46.19
C LEU A 95 16.96 10.68 47.40
N LYS A 96 18.14 10.09 47.18
CA LYS A 96 19.15 9.89 48.23
C LYS A 96 19.60 11.23 48.82
N ASN A 97 19.85 12.24 47.99
CA ASN A 97 20.22 13.58 48.45
C ASN A 97 19.07 14.24 49.23
N LEU A 98 17.82 14.07 48.78
CA LEU A 98 16.64 14.58 49.48
C LEU A 98 16.45 13.88 50.84
N LEU A 99 16.60 12.57 50.90
CA LEU A 99 16.58 11.77 52.13
C LEU A 99 17.71 12.16 53.07
N SER A 100 18.93 12.35 52.58
CA SER A 100 20.06 12.86 53.37
C SER A 100 19.80 14.28 53.88
N SER A 101 19.21 15.17 53.07
CA SER A 101 18.86 16.53 53.50
C SER A 101 17.79 16.51 54.60
N ARG A 102 16.77 15.66 54.46
CA ARG A 102 15.71 15.49 55.47
C ARG A 102 16.24 14.81 56.72
N ALA A 103 17.14 13.84 56.59
CA ALA A 103 17.84 13.24 57.72
C ALA A 103 18.71 14.27 58.44
N ASN A 104 19.40 15.17 57.74
CA ASN A 104 20.16 16.27 58.35
C ASN A 104 19.25 17.27 59.08
N ILE A 105 18.07 17.59 58.53
CA ILE A 105 17.07 18.42 59.22
C ILE A 105 16.54 17.71 60.47
N ILE A 106 16.22 16.42 60.38
CA ILE A 106 15.77 15.61 61.52
C ILE A 106 16.87 15.50 62.58
N HIS A 107 18.13 15.34 62.17
CA HIS A 107 19.29 15.38 63.07
C HIS A 107 19.48 16.78 63.67
N SER A 108 19.25 17.86 62.92
CA SER A 108 19.29 19.24 63.44
C SER A 108 18.16 19.53 64.45
N ILE A 109 16.98 18.92 64.25
CA ILE A 109 15.86 19.01 65.20
C ILE A 109 16.13 18.12 66.43
N ALA A 110 16.73 16.95 66.23
CA ALA A 110 17.10 16.04 67.31
C ALA A 110 18.27 16.56 68.17
N ASP A 111 19.24 17.27 67.57
CA ASP A 111 20.31 17.98 68.28
C ASP A 111 19.82 19.30 68.89
N GLY A 112 18.76 19.91 68.34
CA GLY A 112 18.15 21.14 68.84
C GLY A 112 17.25 20.97 70.06
N VAL A 113 17.01 19.73 70.52
CA VAL A 113 16.20 19.45 71.72
C VAL A 113 17.07 18.84 72.81
N ARG A 114 17.83 19.69 73.51
CA ARG A 114 18.33 19.41 74.87
C ARG A 114 18.32 20.66 75.75
N VAL A 115 17.27 20.70 76.59
CA VAL A 115 17.20 21.14 78.01
C VAL A 115 17.33 22.66 78.23
N GLU A 116 16.37 23.36 78.86
CA GLU A 116 16.08 23.28 80.29
C GLU A 116 14.61 23.59 80.66
N SER A 117 14.06 22.68 81.47
CA SER A 117 12.88 22.87 82.31
C SER A 117 13.35 23.44 83.66
N LEU A 118 12.79 24.58 84.09
CA LEU A 118 12.78 24.97 85.51
C LEU A 118 11.43 25.63 85.89
N ASN A 119 10.83 25.04 86.93
CA ASN A 119 9.73 25.56 87.75
C ASN A 119 9.99 26.99 88.25
N ASP A 120 8.94 27.80 88.47
CA ASP A 120 8.43 28.09 89.83
C ASP A 120 7.08 28.85 89.80
N ARG A 121 6.41 28.82 90.95
CA ARG A 121 5.01 29.10 91.28
C ARG A 121 4.59 30.59 91.38
N THR A 122 3.25 30.71 91.47
CA THR A 122 2.42 31.62 92.31
C THR A 122 2.09 33.05 91.84
N ASP A 123 0.83 33.18 91.38
CA ASP A 123 -0.32 33.81 92.07
C ASP A 123 -0.78 35.25 91.77
N TYR A 124 -2.13 35.32 91.73
CA TYR A 124 -3.12 36.41 91.75
C TYR A 124 -3.13 37.52 90.70
N GLY A 125 -4.30 37.66 90.07
CA GLY A 125 -4.74 38.86 89.37
C GLY A 125 -5.97 38.64 88.48
N GLU A 126 -7.06 38.09 89.01
CA GLU A 126 -8.39 38.33 88.44
C GLU A 126 -8.67 39.84 88.56
N ASP A 127 -8.88 40.51 87.43
CA ASP A 127 -9.72 41.70 87.36
C ASP A 127 -10.68 41.52 86.19
N ALA A 128 -11.89 41.11 86.56
CA ALA A 128 -13.07 41.21 85.74
C ALA A 128 -13.31 42.70 85.42
N VAL A 129 -13.34 43.04 84.14
CA VAL A 129 -13.87 44.33 83.68
C VAL A 129 -15.00 44.07 82.69
N ASN A 130 -16.19 44.12 83.26
CA ASN A 130 -17.46 44.62 82.72
C ASN A 130 -17.78 44.38 81.23
N PHE A 131 -18.75 43.49 81.05
CA PHE A 131 -19.89 43.76 80.17
C PHE A 131 -20.40 45.19 80.39
N GLU A 132 -20.13 46.08 79.44
CA GLU A 132 -21.14 47.08 79.09
C GLU A 132 -21.84 46.58 77.84
N ASP A 133 -23.14 46.34 77.99
CA ASP A 133 -24.12 46.32 76.89
C ASP A 133 -23.95 47.60 76.08
N ARG A 134 -23.05 47.57 75.10
CA ARG A 134 -23.08 48.56 74.03
C ARG A 134 -24.27 48.16 73.17
N GLU A 135 -25.34 48.95 73.23
CA GLU A 135 -26.49 48.77 72.34
C GLU A 135 -25.96 48.48 70.93
N PRO A 136 -26.33 47.34 70.31
CA PRO A 136 -25.80 46.99 69.00
C PRO A 136 -26.09 48.15 68.07
N THR A 137 -25.03 48.67 67.44
CA THR A 137 -25.18 49.83 66.57
C THR A 137 -26.17 49.48 65.45
N LYS A 138 -26.79 50.49 64.84
CA LYS A 138 -27.74 50.27 63.74
C LYS A 138 -27.18 49.34 62.66
N ILE A 139 -25.86 49.32 62.52
CA ILE A 139 -25.11 48.52 61.56
C ILE A 139 -24.90 47.08 62.05
N ASP A 140 -24.63 46.86 63.34
CA ASP A 140 -24.55 45.49 63.91
C ASP A 140 -25.90 44.75 63.77
N LYS A 141 -27.02 45.43 64.01
CA LYS A 141 -28.37 44.86 63.83
C LYS A 141 -28.67 44.54 62.36
N TRP A 142 -28.26 45.43 61.45
CA TRP A 142 -28.41 45.19 60.02
C TRP A 142 -27.58 43.99 59.57
N LEU A 143 -26.33 43.89 60.05
CA LEU A 143 -25.40 42.82 59.68
C LEU A 143 -25.88 41.46 60.18
N SER A 144 -26.45 41.37 61.38
CA SER A 144 -27.12 40.15 61.87
C SER A 144 -28.33 39.76 61.02
N GLN A 145 -29.21 40.71 60.69
CA GLN A 145 -30.39 40.44 59.85
C GLN A 145 -29.98 40.01 58.44
N TYR A 146 -29.01 40.69 57.84
CA TYR A 146 -28.45 40.38 56.54
C TYR A 146 -27.89 38.94 56.49
N LEU A 147 -27.12 38.54 57.50
CA LEU A 147 -26.55 37.19 57.56
C LEU A 147 -27.64 36.11 57.76
N GLU A 148 -28.64 36.37 58.60
CA GLU A 148 -29.79 35.46 58.77
C GLU A 148 -30.59 35.30 57.47
N ASP A 149 -30.92 36.41 56.80
CA ASP A 149 -31.67 36.41 55.54
C ASP A 149 -30.88 35.67 54.45
N LEU A 150 -29.57 35.91 54.36
CA LEU A 150 -28.70 35.24 53.39
C LEU A 150 -28.60 33.74 53.68
N GLU A 151 -28.48 33.33 54.95
CA GLU A 151 -28.44 31.92 55.32
C GLU A 151 -29.75 31.18 54.96
N VAL A 152 -30.90 31.84 55.15
CA VAL A 152 -32.21 31.32 54.69
C VAL A 152 -32.24 31.16 53.17
N LEU A 153 -31.80 32.17 52.42
CA LEU A 153 -31.77 32.12 50.95
C LEU A 153 -30.86 31.01 50.42
N LEU A 154 -29.71 30.79 51.07
CA LEU A 154 -28.79 29.68 50.76
C LEU A 154 -29.42 28.32 51.09
N ALA A 155 -30.12 28.20 52.21
CA ALA A 155 -30.81 26.97 52.61
C ALA A 155 -31.98 26.63 51.66
N GLU A 156 -32.73 27.63 51.21
CA GLU A 156 -33.84 27.50 50.25
C GLU A 156 -33.37 27.35 48.80
N ARG A 157 -32.05 27.44 48.54
CA ARG A 157 -31.45 27.42 47.20
C ARG A 157 -32.00 28.49 46.24
N ARG A 158 -32.38 29.65 46.78
CA ARG A 158 -32.89 30.79 45.99
C ARG A 158 -31.72 31.59 45.40
N VAL A 159 -31.10 31.01 44.36
CA VAL A 159 -29.82 31.48 43.80
C VAL A 159 -29.84 32.96 43.40
N GLU A 160 -30.83 33.40 42.62
CA GLU A 160 -30.92 34.80 42.14
C GLU A 160 -31.07 35.81 43.28
N GLU A 161 -31.83 35.45 44.31
CA GLU A 161 -32.06 36.32 45.47
C GLU A 161 -30.85 36.34 46.40
N ALA A 162 -30.15 35.21 46.54
CA ALA A 162 -28.88 35.13 47.25
C ALA A 162 -27.79 35.96 46.55
N LEU A 163 -27.75 35.96 45.21
CA LEU A 163 -26.85 36.83 44.44
C LEU A 163 -27.16 38.31 44.66
N ALA A 164 -28.44 38.70 44.57
CA ALA A 164 -28.84 40.08 44.82
C ALA A 164 -28.54 40.54 46.25
N ALA A 165 -28.72 39.65 47.24
CA ALA A 165 -28.35 39.93 48.62
C ALA A 165 -26.83 40.10 48.79
N LEU A 166 -26.01 39.26 48.14
CA LEU A 166 -24.56 39.40 48.16
C LEU A 166 -24.09 40.72 47.52
N ASP A 167 -24.68 41.11 46.39
CA ASP A 167 -24.39 42.39 45.71
C ASP A 167 -24.77 43.59 46.58
N GLU A 168 -25.92 43.53 47.27
CA GLU A 168 -26.32 44.55 48.25
C GLU A 168 -25.32 44.63 49.41
N GLY A 169 -24.85 43.49 49.90
CA GLY A 169 -23.80 43.41 50.92
C GLY A 169 -22.49 44.07 50.49
N ASP A 170 -22.06 43.84 49.25
CA ASP A 170 -20.88 44.49 48.66
C ASP A 170 -21.07 46.01 48.51
N ASN A 171 -22.24 46.47 48.05
CA ASN A 171 -22.57 47.90 47.94
C ASN A 171 -22.49 48.60 49.30
N VAL A 172 -23.09 48.01 50.34
CA VAL A 172 -23.05 48.56 51.71
C VAL A 172 -21.61 48.58 52.24
N ALA A 173 -20.78 47.57 51.93
CA ALA A 173 -19.38 47.52 52.33
C ALA A 173 -18.51 48.58 51.62
N GLU A 174 -18.81 48.92 50.36
CA GLU A 174 -18.15 50.01 49.63
C GLU A 174 -18.62 51.39 50.12
N GLU A 175 -19.93 51.62 50.27
CA GLU A 175 -20.49 52.87 50.81
C GLU A 175 -19.94 53.17 52.23
N ALA A 176 -19.81 52.14 53.07
CA ALA A 176 -19.22 52.25 54.39
C ALA A 176 -17.73 52.61 54.37
N ARG A 177 -16.98 52.14 53.36
CA ARG A 177 -15.58 52.50 53.13
C ARG A 177 -15.41 53.96 52.72
N GLU A 178 -16.28 54.45 51.83
CA GLU A 178 -16.23 55.83 51.34
C GLU A 178 -16.71 56.85 52.39
N SER A 179 -17.74 56.51 53.14
CA SER A 179 -18.34 57.40 54.15
C SER A 179 -17.64 57.38 55.51
N GLY A 180 -16.76 56.41 55.76
CA GLY A 180 -16.12 56.19 57.07
C GLY A 180 -17.12 55.85 58.17
N SER A 181 -18.30 55.33 57.81
CA SER A 181 -19.42 55.08 58.73
C SER A 181 -19.25 53.83 59.61
N MET A 182 -18.26 52.98 59.29
CA MET A 182 -17.93 51.75 60.00
C MET A 182 -16.50 51.74 60.54
N THR A 183 -16.28 51.00 61.63
CA THR A 183 -14.93 50.74 62.12
C THR A 183 -14.18 49.81 61.15
N PRO A 184 -12.84 49.92 61.04
CA PRO A 184 -12.04 49.06 60.17
C PRO A 184 -12.19 47.56 60.48
N SER A 185 -12.42 47.18 61.74
CA SER A 185 -12.63 45.79 62.14
C SER A 185 -13.98 45.23 61.67
N ALA A 186 -15.04 46.04 61.71
CA ALA A 186 -16.36 45.63 61.25
C ALA A 186 -16.44 45.51 59.72
N LEU A 187 -15.76 46.40 58.99
CA LEU A 187 -15.61 46.30 57.54
C LEU A 187 -14.89 45.01 57.12
N LEU A 188 -13.82 44.63 57.83
CA LEU A 188 -13.12 43.37 57.59
C LEU A 188 -14.00 42.15 57.91
N SER A 189 -14.79 42.20 58.99
CA SER A 189 -15.73 41.14 59.37
C SER A 189 -16.83 40.96 58.31
N LEU A 190 -17.39 42.06 57.81
CA LEU A 190 -18.40 42.05 56.75
C LEU A 190 -17.82 41.47 55.45
N GLY A 191 -16.65 41.97 55.02
CA GLY A 191 -15.97 41.48 53.82
C GLY A 191 -15.63 39.98 53.90
N ASN A 192 -15.16 39.49 55.05
CA ASN A 192 -14.92 38.07 55.27
C ASN A 192 -16.21 37.24 55.20
N SER A 193 -17.31 37.74 55.77
CA SER A 193 -18.60 37.05 55.77
C SER A 193 -19.22 36.98 54.37
N ILE A 194 -19.12 38.07 53.60
CA ILE A 194 -19.56 38.10 52.19
C ILE A 194 -18.74 37.09 51.37
N MET A 195 -17.41 37.09 51.52
CA MET A 195 -16.54 36.14 50.83
C MET A 195 -16.85 34.69 51.19
N GLU A 196 -17.06 34.38 52.48
CA GLU A 196 -17.41 33.03 52.93
C GLU A 196 -18.75 32.57 52.35
N ASN A 197 -19.78 33.42 52.35
CA ASN A 197 -21.09 33.07 51.81
C ASN A 197 -21.09 33.00 50.28
N ARG A 198 -20.30 33.84 49.59
CA ARG A 198 -20.05 33.76 48.14
C ARG A 198 -19.42 32.41 47.78
N GLN A 199 -18.45 31.95 48.57
CA GLN A 199 -17.85 30.61 48.41
C GLN A 199 -18.85 29.48 48.69
N LYS A 200 -19.65 29.58 49.77
CA LYS A 200 -20.70 28.58 50.08
C LYS A 200 -21.71 28.44 48.94
N LEU A 201 -22.17 29.55 48.37
CA LEU A 201 -23.08 29.53 47.22
C LEU A 201 -22.41 28.92 45.98
N ALA A 202 -21.16 29.28 45.70
CA ALA A 202 -20.39 28.70 44.59
C ALA A 202 -20.21 27.18 44.76
N ASP A 203 -19.96 26.69 45.99
CA ASP A 203 -19.86 25.27 46.30
C ASP A 203 -21.19 24.53 46.11
N GLN A 204 -22.30 25.10 46.58
CA GLN A 204 -23.64 24.53 46.37
C GLN A 204 -24.00 24.43 44.88
N LEU A 205 -23.68 25.47 44.09
CA LEU A 205 -23.89 25.47 42.65
C LEU A 205 -23.01 24.43 41.94
N ALA A 206 -21.72 24.35 42.29
CA ALA A 206 -20.80 23.35 41.76
C ALA A 206 -21.23 21.91 42.10
N GLU A 207 -21.82 21.67 43.28
CA GLU A 207 -22.34 20.36 43.64
C GLU A 207 -23.63 20.02 42.87
N SER A 208 -24.53 21.00 42.69
CA SER A 208 -25.78 20.82 41.94
C SER A 208 -25.54 20.44 40.47
N THR A 209 -24.51 21.02 39.84
CA THR A 209 -24.12 20.77 38.45
C THR A 209 -23.48 19.41 38.21
N CYS A 210 -23.00 18.75 39.27
CA CYS A 210 -22.47 17.39 39.22
C CYS A 210 -23.57 16.31 39.27
N GLN A 211 -24.83 16.67 39.48
CA GLN A 211 -25.94 15.72 39.58
C GLN A 211 -26.32 15.14 38.21
N PRO A 212 -26.55 13.80 38.08
CA PRO A 212 -26.89 13.18 36.79
C PRO A 212 -28.23 13.65 36.19
N SER A 213 -29.13 14.18 37.02
CA SER A 213 -30.47 14.64 36.63
C SER A 213 -30.52 16.09 36.15
N ILE A 214 -29.41 16.84 36.22
CA ILE A 214 -29.42 18.26 35.85
C ILE A 214 -29.78 18.43 34.37
N ASN A 215 -30.74 19.31 34.10
CA ASN A 215 -31.11 19.62 32.74
C ASN A 215 -30.19 20.73 32.16
N GLY A 216 -30.18 20.88 30.83
CA GLY A 216 -29.28 21.84 30.17
C GLY A 216 -29.57 23.31 30.52
N PHE A 217 -30.82 23.63 30.90
CA PHE A 217 -31.18 24.99 31.32
C PHE A 217 -30.66 25.30 32.72
N GLU A 218 -30.89 24.39 33.68
CA GLU A 218 -30.37 24.47 35.04
C GLU A 218 -28.84 24.54 35.05
N LEU A 219 -28.17 23.71 34.24
CA LEU A 219 -26.71 23.75 34.10
C LEU A 219 -26.22 25.13 33.69
N ARG A 220 -26.82 25.73 32.65
CA ARG A 220 -26.42 27.08 32.21
C ARG A 220 -26.71 28.14 33.26
N SER A 221 -27.86 28.08 33.93
CA SER A 221 -28.23 29.02 34.98
C SER A 221 -27.25 28.95 36.16
N SER A 222 -26.91 27.75 36.62
CA SER A 222 -25.95 27.55 37.71
C SER A 222 -24.54 28.02 37.34
N VAL A 223 -24.08 27.75 36.11
CA VAL A 223 -22.76 28.19 35.62
C VAL A 223 -22.72 29.72 35.45
N GLN A 224 -23.79 30.34 34.96
CA GLN A 224 -23.92 31.80 34.87
C GLN A 224 -23.87 32.45 36.26
N ALA A 225 -24.59 31.89 37.23
CA ALA A 225 -24.55 32.35 38.63
C ALA A 225 -23.14 32.22 39.22
N MET A 226 -22.44 31.11 39.00
CA MET A 226 -21.04 30.95 39.43
C MET A 226 -20.09 31.97 38.78
N LYS A 227 -20.31 32.30 37.49
CA LYS A 227 -19.56 33.37 36.82
C LYS A 227 -19.80 34.73 37.49
N GLN A 228 -21.06 35.06 37.81
CA GLN A 228 -21.42 36.31 38.51
C GLN A 228 -20.82 36.36 39.93
N LEU A 229 -20.63 35.21 40.58
CA LEU A 229 -19.92 35.12 41.86
C LEU A 229 -18.41 35.42 41.76
N GLY A 230 -17.86 35.56 40.55
CA GLY A 230 -16.43 35.77 40.32
C GLY A 230 -15.61 34.48 40.24
N ASP A 231 -16.27 33.31 40.25
CA ASP A 231 -15.63 31.99 40.15
C ASP A 231 -15.69 31.43 38.72
N GLY A 232 -15.37 32.29 37.74
CA GLY A 232 -15.42 31.98 36.31
C GLY A 232 -14.62 30.73 35.89
N PRO A 233 -13.35 30.57 36.30
CA PRO A 233 -12.55 29.38 35.98
C PRO A 233 -13.18 28.07 36.46
N ARG A 234 -13.64 28.02 37.71
CA ARG A 234 -14.30 26.81 38.22
C ARG A 234 -15.64 26.57 37.53
N ALA A 235 -16.41 27.62 37.28
CA ALA A 235 -17.68 27.53 36.55
C ALA A 235 -17.49 26.90 35.16
N HIS A 236 -16.47 27.35 34.43
CA HIS A 236 -16.14 26.82 33.11
C HIS A 236 -15.66 25.35 33.17
N THR A 237 -14.75 25.02 34.08
CA THR A 237 -14.30 23.62 34.28
C THR A 237 -15.47 22.69 34.64
N VAL A 238 -16.40 23.14 35.49
CA VAL A 238 -17.59 22.38 35.90
C VAL A 238 -18.55 22.17 34.73
N LEU A 239 -18.77 23.20 33.89
CA LEU A 239 -19.57 23.08 32.66
C LEU A 239 -19.03 21.98 31.74
N LEU A 240 -17.73 22.01 31.45
CA LEU A 240 -17.06 21.03 30.59
C LEU A 240 -17.11 19.61 31.19
N LYS A 241 -16.88 19.50 32.50
CA LYS A 241 -16.96 18.23 33.23
C LYS A 241 -18.36 17.64 33.22
N CYS A 242 -19.41 18.46 33.29
CA CYS A 242 -20.79 18.00 33.22
C CYS A 242 -21.09 17.38 31.84
N HIS A 243 -20.70 18.06 30.76
CA HIS A 243 -20.81 17.55 29.39
C HIS A 243 -20.02 16.25 29.19
N GLU A 244 -18.80 16.17 29.73
CA GLU A 244 -17.98 14.96 29.72
C GLU A 244 -18.65 13.79 30.43
N GLN A 245 -19.21 13.99 31.63
CA GLN A 245 -19.92 12.94 32.34
C GLN A 245 -21.17 12.47 31.59
N LYS A 246 -21.91 13.39 30.97
CA LYS A 246 -23.06 13.06 30.14
C LYS A 246 -22.66 12.22 28.92
N LEU A 247 -21.55 12.57 28.27
CA LEU A 247 -20.97 11.80 27.18
C LEU A 247 -20.65 10.37 27.62
N HIS A 248 -19.93 10.21 28.74
CA HIS A 248 -19.55 8.90 29.26
C HIS A 248 -20.77 8.01 29.59
N ARG A 249 -21.83 8.57 30.18
CA ARG A 249 -23.07 7.84 30.47
C ARG A 249 -23.75 7.37 29.17
N ASN A 250 -23.86 8.26 28.17
CA ASN A 250 -24.47 7.92 26.89
C ASN A 250 -23.64 6.88 26.12
N MET A 251 -22.32 6.93 26.20
CA MET A 251 -21.44 5.95 25.57
C MET A 251 -21.60 4.53 26.13
N GLN A 252 -21.96 4.38 27.41
CA GLN A 252 -22.24 3.06 28.01
C GLN A 252 -23.46 2.36 27.39
N SER A 253 -24.37 3.11 26.76
CA SER A 253 -25.51 2.54 26.05
C SER A 253 -25.17 2.02 24.64
N LEU A 254 -24.01 2.39 24.10
CA LEU A 254 -23.56 2.00 22.76
C LEU A 254 -22.78 0.68 22.82
N ASN A 255 -23.33 -0.37 22.20
CA ASN A 255 -22.68 -1.67 22.13
C ASN A 255 -21.65 -1.74 20.98
N PRO A 256 -20.37 -2.06 21.25
CA PRO A 256 -19.34 -2.25 20.23
C PRO A 256 -19.55 -3.47 19.32
N SER A 257 -20.45 -4.38 19.69
CA SER A 257 -20.75 -5.62 18.95
C SER A 257 -21.69 -5.43 17.75
N SER A 258 -22.30 -4.25 17.61
CA SER A 258 -23.08 -3.84 16.44
C SER A 258 -22.15 -3.62 15.24
N HIS A 259 -22.62 -3.94 14.02
CA HIS A 259 -21.93 -3.68 12.76
C HIS A 259 -21.08 -2.39 12.82
N GLY A 260 -19.78 -2.52 12.54
CA GLY A 260 -18.78 -1.49 12.85
C GLY A 260 -19.14 -0.08 12.36
N THR A 261 -19.72 0.04 11.17
CA THR A 261 -20.15 1.32 10.59
C THR A 261 -21.27 2.00 11.37
N ALA A 262 -22.28 1.24 11.81
CA ALA A 262 -23.39 1.78 12.60
C ALA A 262 -22.92 2.24 13.99
N TYR A 263 -22.03 1.46 14.61
CA TYR A 263 -21.41 1.81 15.88
C TYR A 263 -20.57 3.10 15.77
N ILE A 264 -19.70 3.21 14.75
CA ILE A 264 -18.88 4.42 14.54
C ILE A 264 -19.76 5.63 14.26
N THR A 265 -20.76 5.49 13.41
CA THR A 265 -21.66 6.61 13.07
C THR A 265 -22.35 7.14 14.31
N ALA A 266 -22.93 6.25 15.13
CA ALA A 266 -23.59 6.63 16.38
C ALA A 266 -22.63 7.26 17.40
N LEU A 267 -21.45 6.66 17.57
CA LEU A 267 -20.43 7.15 18.51
C LEU A 267 -19.86 8.51 18.07
N SER A 268 -19.52 8.65 16.79
CA SER A 268 -18.98 9.88 16.21
C SER A 268 -20.00 11.01 16.32
N HIS A 269 -21.25 10.75 15.96
CA HIS A 269 -22.34 11.71 16.13
C HIS A 269 -22.50 12.13 17.61
N LEU A 270 -22.51 11.16 18.55
CA LEU A 270 -22.65 11.45 19.98
C LEU A 270 -21.51 12.34 20.51
N VAL A 271 -20.26 12.03 20.19
CA VAL A 271 -19.09 12.78 20.66
C VAL A 271 -19.10 14.19 20.08
N PHE A 272 -19.21 14.34 18.77
CA PHE A 272 -19.10 15.64 18.12
C PHE A 272 -20.31 16.54 18.36
N SER A 273 -21.52 15.97 18.52
CA SER A 273 -22.69 16.76 18.95
C SER A 273 -22.56 17.23 20.41
N THR A 274 -21.96 16.44 21.31
CA THR A 274 -21.70 16.87 22.68
C THR A 274 -20.64 17.97 22.72
N ILE A 275 -19.57 17.86 21.92
CA ILE A 275 -18.56 18.92 21.78
C ILE A 275 -19.21 20.20 21.24
N ALA A 276 -20.06 20.10 20.22
CA ALA A 276 -20.81 21.25 19.69
C ALA A 276 -21.65 21.93 20.78
N GLN A 277 -22.35 21.14 21.60
CA GLN A 277 -23.20 21.65 22.66
C GLN A 277 -22.38 22.34 23.76
N ALA A 278 -21.28 21.73 24.19
CA ALA A 278 -20.37 22.32 25.17
C ALA A 278 -19.76 23.64 24.66
N ALA A 279 -19.38 23.70 23.39
CA ALA A 279 -18.89 24.91 22.76
C ALA A 279 -19.96 26.01 22.71
N ASN A 280 -21.19 25.67 22.33
CA ASN A 280 -22.31 26.62 22.32
C ASN A 280 -22.63 27.16 23.73
N ASP A 281 -22.69 26.29 24.74
CA ASP A 281 -23.00 26.69 26.12
C ASP A 281 -21.85 27.52 26.72
N SER A 282 -20.59 27.18 26.43
CA SER A 282 -19.42 27.95 26.85
C SER A 282 -19.40 29.34 26.21
N LEU A 283 -19.56 29.42 24.88
CA LEU A 283 -19.59 30.71 24.17
C LEU A 283 -20.77 31.58 24.61
N ALA A 284 -21.92 31.00 24.92
CA ALA A 284 -23.08 31.76 25.39
C ALA A 284 -22.86 32.44 26.76
N ILE A 285 -22.03 31.86 27.62
CA ILE A 285 -21.78 32.34 28.99
C ILE A 285 -20.48 33.16 29.09
N PHE A 286 -19.45 32.77 28.33
CA PHE A 286 -18.07 33.23 28.49
C PHE A 286 -17.50 33.96 27.25
N SER A 287 -18.33 34.41 26.31
CA SER A 287 -17.92 35.05 25.04
C SER A 287 -16.89 36.16 25.18
N ASP A 288 -16.92 36.87 26.30
CA ASP A 288 -16.18 38.12 26.50
C ASP A 288 -14.73 37.87 26.97
N GLU A 289 -14.38 36.61 27.27
CA GLU A 289 -13.13 36.24 27.93
C GLU A 289 -12.38 35.14 27.14
N PRO A 290 -11.29 35.48 26.42
CA PRO A 290 -10.59 34.53 25.54
C PRO A 290 -9.90 33.37 26.27
N ALA A 291 -9.65 33.50 27.59
CA ALA A 291 -9.04 32.47 28.41
C ALA A 291 -9.87 31.16 28.40
N PHE A 292 -11.20 31.27 28.50
CA PHE A 292 -12.10 30.12 28.51
C PHE A 292 -12.21 29.42 27.15
N THR A 293 -12.01 30.18 26.06
CA THR A 293 -11.95 29.60 24.71
C THR A 293 -10.77 28.63 24.57
N SER A 294 -9.61 28.95 25.15
CA SER A 294 -8.43 28.07 25.09
C SER A 294 -8.62 26.77 25.91
N GLU A 295 -9.27 26.87 27.07
CA GLU A 295 -9.65 25.71 27.89
C GLU A 295 -10.67 24.82 27.15
N LEU A 296 -11.68 25.43 26.51
CA LEU A 296 -12.67 24.71 25.69
C LEU A 296 -12.00 23.95 24.54
N VAL A 297 -11.09 24.58 23.80
CA VAL A 297 -10.34 23.93 22.71
C VAL A 297 -9.53 22.76 23.26
N THR A 298 -8.84 22.94 24.39
CA THR A 298 -8.06 21.87 25.03
C THR A 298 -8.94 20.69 25.43
N TRP A 299 -10.10 20.96 26.02
CA TRP A 299 -11.08 19.94 26.38
C TRP A 299 -11.62 19.22 25.13
N ALA A 300 -11.99 19.93 24.07
CA ALA A 300 -12.48 19.34 22.83
C ALA A 300 -11.43 18.44 22.15
N VAL A 301 -10.15 18.85 22.16
CA VAL A 301 -9.04 18.02 21.67
C VAL A 301 -8.88 16.76 22.51
N ASN A 302 -8.99 16.85 23.84
CA ASN A 302 -8.91 15.69 24.73
C ASN A 302 -10.07 14.70 24.50
N GLN A 303 -11.31 15.19 24.36
CA GLN A 303 -12.46 14.35 24.05
C GLN A 303 -12.32 13.69 22.67
N THR A 304 -11.86 14.44 21.67
CA THR A 304 -11.57 13.91 20.32
C THR A 304 -10.48 12.85 20.35
N HIS A 305 -9.43 13.05 21.15
CA HIS A 305 -8.35 12.07 21.33
C HIS A 305 -8.88 10.78 21.97
N ALA A 306 -9.63 10.87 23.06
CA ALA A 306 -10.21 9.72 23.74
C ALA A 306 -11.15 8.92 22.81
N PHE A 307 -12.00 9.62 22.05
CA PHE A 307 -12.83 9.04 21.00
C PHE A 307 -12.00 8.29 19.95
N ALA A 308 -10.96 8.92 19.40
CA ALA A 308 -10.13 8.33 18.37
C ALA A 308 -9.40 7.07 18.87
N GLN A 309 -8.95 7.03 20.13
CA GLN A 309 -8.38 5.83 20.74
C GLN A 309 -9.40 4.69 20.85
N LEU A 310 -10.66 5.01 21.17
CA LEU A 310 -11.74 4.04 21.25
C LEU A 310 -12.06 3.44 19.88
N VAL A 311 -12.20 4.28 18.85
CA VAL A 311 -12.43 3.85 17.46
C VAL A 311 -11.25 3.03 16.94
N LYS A 312 -10.01 3.48 17.24
CA LYS A 312 -8.80 2.73 16.94
C LYS A 312 -8.85 1.31 17.48
N LYS A 313 -9.14 1.17 18.78
CA LYS A 313 -9.16 -0.13 19.47
C LYS A 313 -10.26 -1.04 18.95
N ASN A 314 -11.47 -0.50 18.76
CA ASN A 314 -12.65 -1.33 18.52
C ASN A 314 -12.91 -1.60 17.04
N VAL A 315 -12.45 -0.73 16.12
CA VAL A 315 -12.84 -0.84 14.71
C VAL A 315 -11.68 -0.73 13.73
N VAL A 316 -10.64 0.08 13.98
CA VAL A 316 -9.61 0.34 12.95
C VAL A 316 -8.44 -0.63 13.02
N ALA A 317 -7.92 -0.97 14.21
CA ALA A 317 -6.64 -1.67 14.34
C ALA A 317 -6.61 -3.07 13.69
N ALA A 318 -7.65 -3.88 13.90
CA ALA A 318 -7.71 -5.24 13.34
C ALA A 318 -7.96 -5.23 11.80
N PRO A 319 -8.94 -4.50 11.26
CA PRO A 319 -9.11 -4.33 9.81
C PRO A 319 -7.87 -3.79 9.11
N ALA A 320 -7.17 -2.82 9.71
CA ALA A 320 -5.93 -2.28 9.16
C ALA A 320 -4.84 -3.35 9.02
N ALA A 321 -4.64 -4.17 10.05
CA ALA A 321 -3.66 -5.26 10.00
C ALA A 321 -4.01 -6.34 8.96
N SER A 322 -5.30 -6.58 8.72
CA SER A 322 -5.79 -7.57 7.75
C SER A 322 -5.86 -7.06 6.30
N GLY A 323 -5.59 -5.78 6.05
CA GLY A 323 -5.71 -5.17 4.73
C GLY A 323 -7.16 -4.89 4.29
N CYS A 324 -8.11 -4.81 5.24
CA CYS A 324 -9.49 -4.42 4.97
C CYS A 324 -9.62 -2.89 4.85
N LEU A 325 -9.03 -2.33 3.78
CA LEU A 325 -8.93 -0.89 3.57
C LEU A 325 -10.28 -0.17 3.60
N ARG A 326 -11.32 -0.70 2.93
CA ARG A 326 -12.67 -0.12 2.91
C ARG A 326 -13.21 0.19 4.31
N ILE A 327 -13.16 -0.78 5.22
CA ILE A 327 -13.68 -0.62 6.58
C ILE A 327 -12.94 0.53 7.28
N VAL A 328 -11.61 0.57 7.17
CA VAL A 328 -10.80 1.64 7.77
C VAL A 328 -11.11 3.00 7.12
N ALA A 329 -11.20 3.05 5.80
CA ALA A 329 -11.47 4.26 5.03
C ALA A 329 -12.84 4.85 5.38
N GLU A 330 -13.91 4.06 5.30
CA GLU A 330 -15.27 4.49 5.68
C GLU A 330 -15.33 4.97 7.14
N SER A 331 -14.69 4.24 8.05
CA SER A 331 -14.63 4.61 9.48
C SER A 331 -14.01 5.98 9.70
N VAL A 332 -12.87 6.23 9.06
CA VAL A 332 -12.14 7.51 9.16
C VAL A 332 -12.92 8.62 8.46
N HIS A 333 -13.51 8.35 7.30
CA HIS A 333 -14.32 9.31 6.55
C HIS A 333 -15.49 9.83 7.41
N ILE A 334 -16.27 8.93 8.03
CA ILE A 334 -17.38 9.32 8.93
C ILE A 334 -16.91 10.21 10.08
N CYS A 335 -15.73 9.91 10.66
CA CYS A 335 -15.18 10.72 11.75
C CYS A 335 -14.78 12.13 11.28
N LEU A 336 -14.17 12.22 10.08
CA LEU A 336 -13.76 13.48 9.48
C LEU A 336 -14.97 14.34 9.09
N GLU A 337 -16.02 13.76 8.52
CA GLU A 337 -17.25 14.51 8.16
C GLU A 337 -17.85 15.22 9.37
N HIS A 338 -17.96 14.54 10.52
CA HIS A 338 -18.47 15.18 11.73
C HIS A 338 -17.52 16.24 12.32
N CYS A 339 -16.20 16.09 12.16
CA CYS A 339 -15.25 17.15 12.52
C CYS A 339 -15.37 18.38 11.62
N LEU A 340 -15.60 18.20 10.32
CA LEU A 340 -15.75 19.31 9.38
C LEU A 340 -16.96 20.19 9.74
N LEU A 341 -18.06 19.60 10.22
CA LEU A 341 -19.22 20.36 10.71
C LEU A 341 -18.89 21.27 11.91
N LEU A 342 -17.88 20.93 12.70
CA LEU A 342 -17.38 21.77 13.80
C LEU A 342 -16.37 22.81 13.33
N GLU A 343 -15.61 22.51 12.28
CA GLU A 343 -14.70 23.45 11.63
C GLU A 343 -15.44 24.66 11.05
N ASP A 344 -16.61 24.43 10.45
CA ASP A 344 -17.52 25.49 10.00
C ASP A 344 -17.97 26.43 11.14
N ARG A 345 -17.84 25.99 12.40
CA ARG A 345 -18.16 26.76 13.61
C ARG A 345 -16.91 27.26 14.35
N GLY A 346 -15.73 27.17 13.74
CA GLY A 346 -14.47 27.68 14.28
C GLY A 346 -13.70 26.71 15.18
N LEU A 347 -14.07 25.42 15.24
CA LEU A 347 -13.39 24.42 16.07
C LEU A 347 -12.74 23.33 15.22
N ALA A 348 -11.44 23.49 14.92
CA ALA A 348 -10.69 22.57 14.07
C ALA A 348 -10.13 21.35 14.81
N LEU A 349 -10.70 20.17 14.51
CA LEU A 349 -10.39 18.90 15.19
C LEU A 349 -9.85 17.82 14.24
N CYS A 350 -9.96 17.98 12.92
CA CYS A 350 -9.42 17.02 11.95
C CYS A 350 -7.94 16.67 12.19
N PRO A 351 -7.03 17.62 12.51
CA PRO A 351 -5.61 17.29 12.75
C PRO A 351 -5.40 16.27 13.88
N THR A 352 -6.25 16.31 14.92
CA THR A 352 -6.19 15.39 16.06
C THR A 352 -6.55 13.96 15.63
N LEU A 353 -7.58 13.80 14.80
CA LEU A 353 -7.98 12.51 14.25
C LEU A 353 -6.93 11.96 13.29
N LEU A 354 -6.46 12.80 12.35
CA LEU A 354 -5.49 12.40 11.33
C LEU A 354 -4.17 11.93 11.94
N LYS A 355 -3.71 12.56 13.04
CA LYS A 355 -2.53 12.13 13.79
C LYS A 355 -2.64 10.68 14.27
N ILE A 356 -3.83 10.21 14.59
CA ILE A 356 -4.07 8.85 15.09
C ILE A 356 -4.37 7.88 13.96
N PHE A 357 -5.21 8.25 12.99
CA PHE A 357 -5.70 7.33 11.97
C PHE A 357 -4.79 7.18 10.75
N LYS A 358 -3.98 8.19 10.40
CA LYS A 358 -3.11 8.14 9.21
C LYS A 358 -2.17 6.91 9.19
N PRO A 359 -1.47 6.54 10.28
CA PRO A 359 -0.62 5.34 10.27
C PRO A 359 -1.41 4.04 10.03
N TYR A 360 -2.66 3.96 10.50
CA TYR A 360 -3.49 2.78 10.28
C TYR A 360 -4.04 2.70 8.87
N LEU A 361 -4.32 3.84 8.24
CA LEU A 361 -4.68 3.91 6.83
C LEU A 361 -3.52 3.49 5.93
N GLU A 362 -2.30 3.99 6.20
CA GLU A 362 -1.09 3.60 5.48
C GLU A 362 -0.80 2.10 5.66
N GLN A 363 -0.97 1.59 6.89
CA GLN A 363 -0.87 0.15 7.19
C GLN A 363 -1.92 -0.66 6.41
N ALA A 364 -3.18 -0.22 6.42
CA ALA A 364 -4.27 -0.88 5.72
C ALA A 364 -4.05 -0.90 4.21
N LEU A 365 -3.57 0.21 3.63
CA LEU A 365 -3.21 0.32 2.23
C LEU A 365 -2.10 -0.67 1.87
N THR A 366 -1.01 -0.67 2.65
CA THR A 366 0.14 -1.56 2.42
C THR A 366 -0.27 -3.05 2.52
N ALA A 367 -1.06 -3.40 3.54
CA ALA A 367 -1.56 -4.76 3.71
C ALA A 367 -2.54 -5.15 2.59
N ASN A 368 -3.39 -4.23 2.13
CA ASN A 368 -4.30 -4.46 1.01
C ASN A 368 -3.55 -4.67 -0.30
N LEU A 369 -2.53 -3.85 -0.61
CA LEU A 369 -1.68 -4.04 -1.78
C LEU A 369 -1.04 -5.42 -1.76
N LYS A 370 -0.44 -5.84 -0.64
CA LYS A 370 0.14 -7.18 -0.49
C LYS A 370 -0.91 -8.30 -0.65
N ARG A 371 -2.13 -8.09 -0.15
CA ARG A 371 -3.24 -9.04 -0.33
C ARG A 371 -3.62 -9.16 -1.81
N ILE A 372 -3.70 -8.05 -2.55
CA ILE A 372 -4.00 -8.04 -3.98
C ILE A 372 -2.92 -8.80 -4.76
N GLU A 373 -1.64 -8.56 -4.44
CA GLU A 373 -0.51 -9.28 -5.04
C GLU A 373 -0.63 -10.79 -4.86
N LEU A 374 -0.80 -11.25 -3.61
CA LEU A 374 -0.92 -12.67 -3.28
C LEU A 374 -2.16 -13.32 -3.90
N CYS A 375 -3.31 -12.63 -3.88
CA CYS A 375 -4.54 -13.14 -4.50
C CYS A 375 -4.40 -13.27 -6.01
N THR A 376 -3.77 -12.30 -6.66
CA THR A 376 -3.55 -12.33 -8.12
C THR A 376 -2.63 -13.47 -8.49
N ALA A 377 -1.52 -13.66 -7.74
CA ALA A 377 -0.60 -14.77 -7.96
C ALA A 377 -1.26 -16.14 -7.78
N ALA A 378 -2.06 -16.32 -6.72
CA ALA A 378 -2.77 -17.57 -6.47
C ALA A 378 -3.78 -17.91 -7.58
N ILE A 379 -4.49 -16.92 -8.13
CA ILE A 379 -5.45 -17.16 -9.22
C ILE A 379 -4.71 -17.48 -10.51
N ALA A 380 -3.62 -16.75 -10.80
CA ALA A 380 -2.80 -16.98 -11.96
C ALA A 380 -2.11 -18.36 -11.96
N ALA A 381 -1.87 -18.94 -10.77
CA ALA A 381 -1.44 -20.34 -10.60
C ALA A 381 -2.38 -21.37 -11.24
N SER A 382 -3.68 -21.03 -11.31
CA SER A 382 -4.74 -21.89 -11.83
C SER A 382 -5.38 -21.37 -13.11
N ASP A 383 -4.85 -20.28 -13.67
CA ASP A 383 -5.43 -19.64 -14.86
C ASP A 383 -5.07 -20.46 -16.10
N ASN A 384 -6.04 -20.59 -17.01
CA ASN A 384 -5.84 -21.26 -18.30
C ASN A 384 -5.46 -20.28 -19.42
N TRP A 385 -5.34 -18.99 -19.08
CA TRP A 385 -5.00 -17.89 -19.97
C TRP A 385 -5.99 -17.66 -21.12
N SER A 386 -7.22 -18.17 -20.98
CA SER A 386 -8.28 -17.98 -21.97
C SER A 386 -8.95 -16.61 -21.82
N LEU A 387 -9.06 -15.86 -22.92
CA LEU A 387 -9.70 -14.56 -22.92
C LEU A 387 -11.22 -14.69 -22.97
N THR A 388 -11.88 -14.35 -21.86
CA THR A 388 -13.33 -14.43 -21.69
C THR A 388 -13.93 -13.08 -21.34
N TYR A 389 -15.20 -12.88 -21.64
CA TYR A 389 -15.94 -11.73 -21.12
C TYR A 389 -16.08 -11.87 -19.61
N PRO A 390 -16.14 -10.74 -18.87
CA PRO A 390 -16.42 -10.82 -17.44
C PRO A 390 -17.75 -11.56 -17.24
N PRO A 391 -17.85 -12.50 -16.29
CA PRO A 391 -19.12 -13.14 -15.98
C PRO A 391 -20.12 -12.03 -15.68
N VAL A 392 -21.24 -12.01 -16.40
CA VAL A 392 -22.31 -11.01 -16.20
C VAL A 392 -22.67 -11.05 -14.71
N ALA A 393 -22.21 -10.06 -13.96
CA ALA A 393 -22.49 -9.97 -12.54
C ALA A 393 -23.99 -9.79 -12.38
N GLY A 394 -24.68 -10.87 -11.99
CA GLY A 394 -26.04 -10.79 -11.53
C GLY A 394 -26.08 -9.88 -10.32
N ARG A 395 -26.60 -8.66 -10.51
CA ARG A 395 -27.14 -7.71 -9.52
C ARG A 395 -26.29 -7.47 -8.24
N SER A 396 -25.98 -6.18 -8.05
CA SER A 396 -25.65 -5.51 -6.77
C SER A 396 -24.14 -5.50 -6.44
N TRP A 397 -23.49 -4.40 -6.03
CA TRP A 397 -23.89 -3.37 -5.06
C TRP A 397 -23.85 -1.93 -5.59
N GLY A 398 -24.67 -1.08 -4.95
CA GLY A 398 -25.12 0.23 -5.44
C GLY A 398 -24.03 1.28 -5.64
N GLY A 399 -24.10 1.92 -6.80
CA GLY A 399 -23.30 3.07 -7.22
C GLY A 399 -23.53 3.25 -8.71
N SER A 400 -24.23 4.32 -9.08
CA SER A 400 -24.66 4.72 -10.43
C SER A 400 -24.06 3.91 -11.60
N ALA A 401 -24.80 2.89 -12.03
CA ALA A 401 -24.71 2.37 -13.39
C ALA A 401 -25.28 3.42 -14.35
N GLY A 402 -24.49 4.46 -14.61
CA GLY A 402 -24.82 5.57 -15.48
C GLY A 402 -23.60 5.99 -16.29
N THR A 403 -23.61 5.62 -17.58
CA THR A 403 -22.71 6.10 -18.66
C THR A 403 -21.28 5.52 -18.60
N THR A 404 -20.80 4.70 -19.55
CA THR A 404 -20.74 4.88 -21.01
C THR A 404 -20.48 3.51 -21.68
N GLY A 405 -21.00 3.32 -22.91
CA GLY A 405 -20.89 2.09 -23.69
C GLY A 405 -19.47 1.74 -24.17
N GLY A 406 -18.61 1.31 -23.26
CA GLY A 406 -17.35 0.63 -23.60
C GLY A 406 -17.61 -0.85 -23.86
N SER A 407 -17.14 -1.36 -25.00
CA SER A 407 -17.12 -2.79 -25.29
C SER A 407 -16.53 -3.55 -24.11
N GLN A 408 -17.24 -4.52 -23.54
CA GLN A 408 -16.66 -5.40 -22.54
C GLN A 408 -15.38 -6.03 -23.13
N GLN A 409 -14.25 -5.83 -22.48
CA GLN A 409 -12.98 -6.35 -22.97
C GLN A 409 -12.82 -7.80 -22.52
N LYS A 410 -12.32 -8.66 -23.41
CA LYS A 410 -11.97 -10.03 -23.07
C LYS A 410 -10.64 -10.04 -22.32
N LEU A 411 -10.61 -10.67 -21.16
CA LEU A 411 -9.41 -10.86 -20.33
C LEU A 411 -9.40 -12.29 -19.79
N SER A 412 -8.24 -12.74 -19.30
CA SER A 412 -8.18 -13.98 -18.51
C SER A 412 -8.79 -13.79 -17.12
N SER A 413 -9.02 -14.90 -16.42
CA SER A 413 -9.63 -14.90 -15.09
C SER A 413 -8.80 -14.11 -14.06
N SER A 414 -7.48 -14.27 -14.10
CA SER A 414 -6.56 -13.52 -13.24
C SER A 414 -6.55 -12.03 -13.56
N ALA A 415 -6.54 -11.66 -14.84
CA ALA A 415 -6.55 -10.26 -15.27
C ALA A 415 -7.88 -9.54 -14.93
N HIS A 416 -9.03 -10.22 -15.05
CA HIS A 416 -10.32 -9.68 -14.58
C HIS A 416 -10.32 -9.43 -13.09
N ARG A 417 -9.85 -10.40 -12.30
CA ARG A 417 -9.81 -10.25 -10.85
C ARG A 417 -8.83 -9.17 -10.40
N PHE A 418 -7.65 -9.12 -11.03
CA PHE A 418 -6.67 -8.06 -10.81
C PHE A 418 -7.29 -6.67 -11.07
N ASN A 419 -7.91 -6.47 -12.23
CA ASN A 419 -8.57 -5.20 -12.56
C ASN A 419 -9.66 -4.84 -11.54
N THR A 420 -10.49 -5.79 -11.15
CA THR A 420 -11.57 -5.58 -10.16
C THR A 420 -11.00 -5.14 -8.80
N MET A 421 -9.95 -5.81 -8.32
CA MET A 421 -9.32 -5.44 -7.05
C MET A 421 -8.64 -4.06 -7.09
N ILE A 422 -8.05 -3.68 -8.23
CA ILE A 422 -7.51 -2.32 -8.40
C ILE A 422 -8.62 -1.28 -8.47
N GLN A 423 -9.77 -1.58 -9.10
CA GLN A 423 -10.93 -0.69 -9.11
C GLN A 423 -11.48 -0.48 -7.69
N GLU A 424 -11.66 -1.55 -6.92
CA GLU A 424 -12.05 -1.49 -5.51
C GLU A 424 -11.07 -0.64 -4.68
N LEU A 425 -9.75 -0.83 -4.87
CA LEU A 425 -8.71 -0.02 -4.23
C LEU A 425 -8.84 1.47 -4.56
N CYS A 426 -9.07 1.80 -5.84
CA CYS A 426 -9.20 3.18 -6.30
C CYS A 426 -10.48 3.85 -5.77
N GLU A 427 -11.57 3.10 -5.61
CA GLU A 427 -12.81 3.56 -5.00
C GLU A 427 -12.64 3.84 -3.50
N ASP A 428 -12.05 2.89 -2.77
CA ASP A 428 -11.83 3.02 -1.32
C ASP A 428 -10.96 4.25 -1.01
N ILE A 429 -9.91 4.50 -1.79
CA ILE A 429 -9.00 5.65 -1.60
C ILE A 429 -9.62 6.96 -2.10
N GLY A 430 -10.42 6.91 -3.18
CA GLY A 430 -11.12 8.08 -3.71
C GLY A 430 -12.07 8.72 -2.69
N SER A 431 -12.59 7.94 -1.73
CA SER A 431 -13.43 8.46 -0.63
C SER A 431 -12.65 9.29 0.42
N LEU A 432 -11.32 9.26 0.38
CA LEU A 432 -10.44 9.87 1.39
C LEU A 432 -9.67 11.08 0.84
N GLU A 433 -10.35 12.00 0.15
CA GLU A 433 -9.76 13.16 -0.54
C GLU A 433 -8.80 13.99 0.35
N ILE A 434 -9.06 14.03 1.67
CA ILE A 434 -8.34 14.82 2.68
C ILE A 434 -6.91 14.29 2.97
N LEU A 435 -6.63 13.01 2.71
CA LEU A 435 -5.46 12.32 3.29
C LEU A 435 -4.22 12.24 2.39
N GLN A 436 -4.28 12.75 1.15
CA GLN A 436 -3.16 12.72 0.17
C GLN A 436 -2.53 11.33 -0.03
N LEU A 437 -3.27 10.24 0.21
CA LEU A 437 -2.81 8.86 0.02
C LEU A 437 -2.69 8.47 -1.47
N SER A 438 -3.08 9.35 -2.38
CA SER A 438 -3.15 9.11 -3.82
C SER A 438 -1.80 8.77 -4.45
N GLU A 439 -0.70 9.38 -3.99
CA GLU A 439 0.64 9.12 -4.53
C GLU A 439 1.12 7.71 -4.15
N GLN A 440 1.03 7.34 -2.87
CA GLN A 440 1.40 6.01 -2.39
C GLN A 440 0.52 4.92 -3.02
N ALA A 441 -0.76 5.20 -3.21
CA ALA A 441 -1.68 4.30 -3.91
C ALA A 441 -1.26 4.07 -5.37
N LEU A 442 -0.91 5.15 -6.07
CA LEU A 442 -0.50 5.10 -7.47
C LEU A 442 0.81 4.31 -7.64
N GLU A 443 1.79 4.53 -6.77
CA GLU A 443 3.02 3.75 -6.72
C GLU A 443 2.74 2.27 -6.42
N GLY A 444 1.82 2.00 -5.49
CA GLY A 444 1.33 0.65 -5.21
C GLY A 444 0.70 -0.03 -6.43
N VAL A 445 -0.14 0.66 -7.20
CA VAL A 445 -0.72 0.13 -8.45
C VAL A 445 0.35 -0.17 -9.49
N LEU A 446 1.37 0.70 -9.62
CA LEU A 446 2.50 0.47 -10.51
C LEU A 446 3.30 -0.78 -10.11
N HIS A 447 3.59 -0.93 -8.81
CA HIS A 447 4.28 -2.10 -8.28
C HIS A 447 3.47 -3.38 -8.51
N LEU A 448 2.17 -3.36 -8.24
CA LEU A 448 1.27 -4.49 -8.46
C LEU A 448 1.21 -4.90 -9.93
N PHE A 449 1.14 -3.94 -10.84
CA PHE A 449 1.13 -4.25 -12.27
C PHE A 449 2.48 -4.80 -12.75
N ASN A 450 3.60 -4.29 -12.24
CA ASN A 450 4.92 -4.86 -12.51
C ASN A 450 5.02 -6.31 -12.01
N SER A 451 4.58 -6.58 -10.78
CA SER A 451 4.53 -7.93 -10.21
C SER A 451 3.66 -8.87 -11.06
N PHE A 452 2.50 -8.40 -11.52
CA PHE A 452 1.63 -9.15 -12.42
C PHE A 452 2.27 -9.41 -13.80
N VAL A 453 3.01 -8.44 -14.35
CA VAL A 453 3.75 -8.62 -15.60
C VAL A 453 4.88 -9.63 -15.44
N ASN A 454 5.64 -9.59 -14.36
CA ASN A 454 6.69 -10.58 -14.09
C ASN A 454 6.10 -11.99 -13.93
N LEU A 455 4.92 -12.09 -13.33
CA LEU A 455 4.18 -13.35 -13.27
C LEU A 455 3.83 -13.88 -14.67
N MET A 456 3.41 -13.01 -15.59
CA MET A 456 3.16 -13.38 -16.98
C MET A 456 4.45 -13.77 -17.71
N ILE A 457 5.57 -13.09 -17.46
CA ILE A 457 6.88 -13.49 -18.01
C ILE A 457 7.26 -14.90 -17.54
N ASN A 458 7.05 -15.21 -16.25
CA ASN A 458 7.37 -16.53 -15.68
C ASN A 458 6.42 -17.64 -16.15
N SER A 459 5.28 -17.30 -16.75
CA SER A 459 4.36 -18.28 -17.34
C SER A 459 4.78 -18.73 -18.74
N PHE A 460 5.85 -18.15 -19.31
CA PHE A 460 6.40 -18.57 -20.58
C PHE A 460 7.18 -19.90 -20.50
N PRO A 461 7.06 -20.80 -21.50
CA PRO A 461 7.72 -22.11 -21.50
C PRO A 461 9.25 -22.07 -21.30
N SER A 462 9.98 -21.22 -22.01
CA SER A 462 11.46 -21.19 -21.94
C SER A 462 12.03 -20.51 -20.69
N SER A 463 11.18 -19.92 -19.83
CA SER A 463 11.56 -19.59 -18.45
C SER A 463 11.80 -20.85 -17.58
N ALA A 464 11.53 -22.03 -18.17
CA ALA A 464 11.77 -23.45 -17.81
C ALA A 464 12.79 -23.81 -16.72
N GLU A 465 14.02 -24.14 -17.08
CA GLU A 465 14.86 -23.48 -18.07
C GLU A 465 15.99 -22.88 -17.23
N THR A 466 15.93 -21.56 -17.11
CA THR A 466 16.83 -20.74 -16.31
C THR A 466 16.59 -20.84 -14.80
N GLU A 467 15.37 -21.06 -14.31
CA GLU A 467 15.06 -21.13 -12.87
C GLU A 467 15.52 -22.43 -12.18
N ASN A 468 15.81 -23.50 -12.93
CA ASN A 468 16.32 -24.75 -12.34
C ASN A 468 17.79 -24.64 -11.87
N LEU A 469 18.49 -23.57 -12.26
CA LEU A 469 19.88 -23.28 -11.85
C LEU A 469 19.96 -22.39 -10.60
N GLU A 470 18.98 -21.52 -10.38
CA GLU A 470 18.88 -20.65 -9.21
C GLU A 470 17.82 -21.21 -8.26
N GLY A 471 18.25 -22.01 -7.27
CA GLY A 471 17.40 -22.80 -6.37
C GLY A 471 16.44 -22.02 -5.45
N THR A 472 15.57 -21.17 -5.98
CA THR A 472 14.56 -20.39 -5.28
C THR A 472 13.22 -20.41 -6.02
N GLY A 473 12.30 -21.27 -5.56
CA GLY A 473 10.86 -21.11 -5.77
C GLY A 473 10.24 -22.10 -6.76
N ARG A 474 9.44 -23.05 -6.24
CA ARG A 474 8.47 -23.80 -7.05
C ARG A 474 7.58 -22.81 -7.80
N ARG A 475 7.42 -22.98 -9.12
CA ARG A 475 6.46 -22.22 -9.93
C ARG A 475 5.07 -22.26 -9.31
N ILE A 476 4.57 -21.10 -8.91
CA ILE A 476 3.19 -20.91 -8.47
C ILE A 476 2.34 -20.42 -9.67
N VAL A 477 2.72 -20.73 -10.92
CA VAL A 477 2.11 -20.15 -12.13
C VAL A 477 1.92 -21.21 -13.19
N ASN A 478 0.73 -21.26 -13.81
CA ASN A 478 0.43 -22.20 -14.89
C ASN A 478 1.11 -21.77 -16.19
N LEU A 479 1.64 -22.72 -16.95
CA LEU A 479 2.37 -22.44 -18.20
C LEU A 479 1.42 -22.05 -19.34
N ALA A 480 1.83 -21.05 -20.13
CA ALA A 480 1.23 -20.73 -21.41
C ALA A 480 1.88 -21.58 -22.51
N GLU A 481 1.42 -22.82 -22.64
CA GLU A 481 1.99 -23.83 -23.55
C GLU A 481 1.76 -23.49 -25.03
N THR A 482 0.65 -22.83 -25.34
CA THR A 482 0.29 -22.48 -26.73
C THR A 482 0.57 -21.01 -27.05
N GLU A 483 0.92 -20.72 -28.30
CA GLU A 483 1.09 -19.33 -28.76
C GLU A 483 -0.17 -18.48 -28.56
N THR A 484 -1.36 -19.08 -28.61
CA THR A 484 -2.62 -18.39 -28.31
C THR A 484 -2.68 -17.94 -26.85
N GLN A 485 -2.26 -18.79 -25.90
CA GLN A 485 -2.17 -18.43 -24.49
C GLN A 485 -1.10 -17.35 -24.28
N GLN A 486 0.06 -17.47 -24.92
CA GLN A 486 1.15 -16.49 -24.80
C GLN A 486 0.74 -15.11 -25.34
N LEU A 487 0.04 -15.06 -26.47
CA LEU A 487 -0.55 -13.82 -27.01
C LEU A 487 -1.67 -13.29 -26.11
N SER A 488 -2.42 -14.16 -25.42
CA SER A 488 -3.45 -13.76 -24.45
C SER A 488 -2.86 -13.06 -23.23
N LEU A 489 -1.67 -13.48 -22.76
CA LEU A 489 -0.92 -12.77 -21.71
C LEU A 489 -0.57 -11.34 -22.14
N LEU A 490 -0.04 -11.19 -23.36
CA LEU A 490 0.27 -9.87 -23.93
C LEU A 490 -1.00 -9.01 -24.05
N ALA A 491 -2.12 -9.61 -24.48
CA ALA A 491 -3.40 -8.92 -24.58
C ALA A 491 -3.88 -8.41 -23.22
N ASN A 492 -3.82 -9.24 -22.17
CA ASN A 492 -4.13 -8.84 -20.80
C ASN A 492 -3.28 -7.63 -20.38
N ALA A 493 -1.96 -7.70 -20.54
CA ALA A 493 -1.05 -6.63 -20.13
C ALA A 493 -1.31 -5.32 -20.87
N VAL A 494 -1.48 -5.39 -22.19
CA VAL A 494 -1.79 -4.22 -23.04
C VAL A 494 -3.13 -3.60 -22.66
N LEU A 495 -4.18 -4.39 -22.48
CA LEU A 495 -5.51 -3.93 -22.11
C LEU A 495 -5.51 -3.21 -20.75
N LEU A 496 -4.86 -3.81 -19.76
CA LEU A 496 -4.72 -3.24 -18.43
C LEU A 496 -3.96 -1.90 -18.47
N ALA A 497 -2.82 -1.86 -19.17
CA ALA A 497 -1.96 -0.68 -19.22
C ALA A 497 -2.52 0.47 -20.08
N ASP A 498 -3.19 0.18 -21.20
CA ASP A 498 -3.61 1.19 -22.17
C ASP A 498 -4.95 1.85 -21.80
N GLU A 499 -5.85 1.07 -21.20
CA GLU A 499 -7.26 1.43 -21.00
C GLU A 499 -7.72 1.32 -19.54
N LEU A 500 -7.58 0.15 -18.91
CA LEU A 500 -8.31 -0.14 -17.66
C LEU A 500 -7.69 0.53 -16.42
N LEU A 501 -6.39 0.36 -16.19
CA LEU A 501 -5.72 0.97 -15.05
C LEU A 501 -5.70 2.50 -15.13
N PRO A 502 -5.37 3.12 -16.29
CA PRO A 502 -5.43 4.58 -16.39
C PRO A 502 -6.82 5.17 -16.20
N ARG A 503 -7.90 4.41 -16.41
CA ARG A 503 -9.28 4.84 -16.13
C ARG A 503 -9.60 4.77 -14.65
N GLY A 504 -9.19 3.71 -13.96
CA GLY A 504 -9.39 3.55 -12.51
C GLY A 504 -8.67 4.62 -11.69
N THR A 505 -7.45 4.98 -12.08
CA THR A 505 -6.60 5.92 -11.35
C THR A 505 -6.92 7.40 -11.61
N ILE A 506 -7.89 7.74 -12.46
CA ILE A 506 -8.27 9.15 -12.72
C ILE A 506 -8.65 9.86 -11.42
N LYS A 507 -9.28 9.14 -10.48
CA LYS A 507 -9.68 9.64 -9.17
C LYS A 507 -8.50 10.11 -8.31
N PHE A 508 -7.26 9.67 -8.61
CA PHE A 508 -6.07 10.09 -7.88
C PHE A 508 -5.51 11.44 -8.37
N SER A 509 -5.78 11.84 -9.62
CA SER A 509 -5.23 13.05 -10.25
C SER A 509 -6.11 14.30 -10.11
N SER A 510 -7.34 14.21 -9.58
CA SER A 510 -8.16 15.41 -9.30
C SER A 510 -7.62 16.26 -8.14
N ASN A 511 -6.65 15.74 -7.37
CA ASN A 511 -6.16 16.34 -6.13
C ASN A 511 -5.19 17.52 -6.28
N THR A 512 -4.78 17.91 -7.49
CA THR A 512 -3.84 19.05 -7.70
C THR A 512 -4.50 20.37 -8.06
N ARG A 513 -5.83 20.53 -7.90
CA ARG A 513 -6.52 21.80 -8.20
C ARG A 513 -7.33 22.34 -7.02
N SER A 514 -6.62 22.79 -5.99
CA SER A 514 -7.09 23.92 -5.18
C SER A 514 -6.47 25.19 -5.73
N GLY A 515 -7.31 26.13 -6.20
CA GLY A 515 -6.90 27.48 -6.60
C GLY A 515 -6.77 27.70 -8.11
N ASP A 516 -7.86 28.21 -8.68
CA ASP A 516 -7.88 29.13 -9.83
C ASP A 516 -7.15 28.73 -11.12
N GLN A 517 -7.91 28.22 -12.11
CA GLN A 517 -7.78 28.68 -13.50
C GLN A 517 -8.89 28.13 -14.41
N SER A 518 -9.73 29.07 -14.83
CA SER A 518 -10.22 29.30 -16.19
C SER A 518 -10.67 28.10 -17.04
N ARG A 519 -11.98 28.10 -17.28
CA ARG A 519 -12.64 27.49 -18.43
C ARG A 519 -11.97 27.93 -19.74
N ARG A 520 -11.10 27.10 -20.32
CA ARG A 520 -10.93 26.82 -21.77
C ARG A 520 -9.62 26.06 -22.03
N ALA A 521 -9.72 24.81 -22.50
CA ALA A 521 -8.95 24.23 -23.61
C ALA A 521 -8.91 22.68 -23.57
N SER A 522 -9.65 22.06 -24.50
CA SER A 522 -9.32 20.84 -25.28
C SER A 522 -8.64 19.64 -24.58
N GLU A 523 -9.38 18.53 -24.43
CA GLU A 523 -9.03 17.11 -24.69
C GLU A 523 -7.65 16.51 -24.33
N LYS A 524 -6.76 17.22 -23.65
CA LYS A 524 -5.41 16.73 -23.33
C LYS A 524 -5.42 16.10 -21.94
N ARG A 525 -5.26 14.76 -21.90
CA ARG A 525 -5.03 13.99 -20.68
C ARG A 525 -4.00 14.67 -19.75
N PRO A 526 -4.23 14.70 -18.42
CA PRO A 526 -3.32 15.31 -17.44
C PRO A 526 -1.88 14.78 -17.57
N PRO A 527 -0.84 15.59 -17.27
CA PRO A 527 0.56 15.18 -17.39
C PRO A 527 0.89 13.94 -16.54
N GLU A 528 0.34 13.85 -15.33
CA GLU A 528 0.48 12.69 -14.43
C GLU A 528 -0.06 11.40 -15.06
N GLN A 529 -1.26 11.46 -15.67
CA GLN A 529 -1.86 10.31 -16.33
C GLN A 529 -1.03 9.85 -17.54
N ARG A 530 -0.38 10.78 -18.25
CA ARG A 530 0.56 10.45 -19.33
C ARG A 530 1.82 9.80 -18.80
N GLU A 531 2.31 10.21 -17.65
CA GLU A 531 3.46 9.58 -17.00
C GLU A 531 3.13 8.18 -16.51
N LEU A 532 2.00 8.00 -15.84
CA LEU A 532 1.48 6.68 -15.43
C LEU A 532 1.41 5.74 -16.63
N LYS A 533 0.75 6.17 -17.71
CA LYS A 533 0.63 5.35 -18.93
C LYS A 533 1.99 5.00 -19.52
N ARG A 534 2.95 5.94 -19.52
CA ARG A 534 4.33 5.66 -19.96
C ARG A 534 5.02 4.61 -19.08
N LYS A 535 4.87 4.69 -17.76
CA LYS A 535 5.44 3.71 -16.82
C LYS A 535 4.81 2.32 -17.01
N LEU A 536 3.48 2.24 -17.10
CA LEU A 536 2.77 0.97 -17.37
C LEU A 536 3.21 0.35 -18.70
N GLN A 537 3.35 1.16 -19.76
CA GLN A 537 3.78 0.67 -21.07
C GLN A 537 5.20 0.10 -21.05
N ARG A 538 6.11 0.58 -20.18
CA ARG A 538 7.45 -0.01 -20.04
C ARG A 538 7.41 -1.46 -19.56
N PHE A 539 6.52 -1.78 -18.63
CA PHE A 539 6.34 -3.17 -18.18
C PHE A 539 5.74 -4.04 -19.28
N VAL A 540 4.75 -3.52 -20.03
CA VAL A 540 4.21 -4.23 -21.20
C VAL A 540 5.30 -4.48 -22.25
N ASP A 541 6.18 -3.52 -22.46
CA ASP A 541 7.31 -3.67 -23.39
C ASP A 541 8.30 -4.73 -22.89
N GLN A 542 8.57 -4.83 -21.58
CA GLN A 542 9.39 -5.91 -21.01
C GLN A 542 8.79 -7.30 -21.28
N LEU A 543 7.48 -7.46 -21.11
CA LEU A 543 6.78 -8.72 -21.45
C LEU A 543 6.89 -9.03 -22.94
N ARG A 544 6.72 -8.02 -23.80
CA ARG A 544 6.85 -8.15 -25.25
C ARG A 544 8.26 -8.57 -25.65
N ASP A 545 9.28 -7.94 -25.06
CA ASP A 545 10.67 -8.24 -25.35
C ASP A 545 11.03 -9.65 -24.88
N SER A 546 10.50 -10.11 -23.75
CA SER A 546 10.64 -11.50 -23.30
C SER A 546 10.02 -12.49 -24.28
N PHE A 547 8.79 -12.23 -24.74
CA PHE A 547 8.10 -13.03 -25.76
C PHE A 547 8.92 -13.11 -27.05
N CYS A 548 9.39 -11.96 -27.57
CA CYS A 548 10.17 -11.94 -28.80
C CYS A 548 11.50 -12.68 -28.66
N ARG A 549 12.20 -12.50 -27.53
CA ARG A 549 13.46 -13.20 -27.25
C ARG A 549 13.28 -14.71 -27.23
N GLN A 550 12.24 -15.18 -26.54
CA GLN A 550 11.95 -16.61 -26.48
C GLN A 550 11.69 -17.18 -27.86
N HIS A 551 10.78 -16.58 -28.63
CA HIS A 551 10.44 -17.11 -29.95
C HIS A 551 11.57 -16.99 -30.96
N ALA A 552 12.46 -16.01 -30.80
CA ALA A 552 13.70 -15.91 -31.57
C ALA A 552 14.67 -17.02 -31.21
N LEU A 553 14.87 -17.31 -29.91
CA LEU A 553 15.72 -18.42 -29.46
C LEU A 553 15.21 -19.77 -29.96
N GLU A 554 13.89 -20.01 -29.92
CA GLU A 554 13.25 -21.21 -30.49
C GLU A 554 13.51 -21.36 -32.01
N LEU A 555 13.75 -20.26 -32.72
CA LEU A 555 14.06 -20.28 -34.16
C LEU A 555 15.56 -20.46 -34.43
N ILE A 556 16.40 -19.82 -33.62
CA ILE A 556 17.84 -19.68 -33.86
C ILE A 556 18.64 -20.82 -33.22
N VAL A 557 18.18 -21.38 -32.11
CA VAL A 557 18.89 -22.43 -31.36
C VAL A 557 18.20 -23.76 -31.60
N THR A 558 18.97 -24.82 -31.83
CA THR A 558 18.46 -26.19 -31.95
C THR A 558 18.17 -26.80 -30.58
N GLU A 559 17.39 -27.89 -30.54
CA GLU A 559 17.08 -28.61 -29.29
C GLU A 559 18.34 -29.17 -28.59
N ASP A 560 19.43 -29.42 -29.32
CA ASP A 560 20.73 -29.85 -28.79
C ASP A 560 21.67 -28.68 -28.39
N GLY A 561 21.19 -27.43 -28.46
CA GLY A 561 21.94 -26.24 -28.06
C GLY A 561 22.90 -25.69 -29.13
N GLY A 562 22.84 -26.23 -30.34
CA GLY A 562 23.53 -25.69 -31.52
C GLY A 562 22.87 -24.43 -32.08
N VAL A 563 23.59 -23.69 -32.91
CA VAL A 563 23.10 -22.47 -33.55
C VAL A 563 22.69 -22.78 -34.99
N ARG A 564 21.40 -22.62 -35.31
CA ARG A 564 20.84 -22.76 -36.65
C ARG A 564 21.19 -21.60 -37.56
N LEU A 565 21.29 -20.39 -37.00
CA LEU A 565 21.67 -19.17 -37.73
C LEU A 565 23.19 -18.96 -37.64
N SER A 566 23.97 -19.71 -38.39
CA SER A 566 25.43 -19.61 -38.40
C SER A 566 25.97 -19.16 -39.77
N ALA A 567 27.22 -18.71 -39.80
CA ALA A 567 27.89 -18.36 -41.06
C ALA A 567 27.98 -19.54 -42.03
N ASP A 568 28.01 -20.77 -41.50
CA ASP A 568 28.11 -22.03 -42.26
C ASP A 568 26.98 -22.21 -43.29
N ILE A 569 25.79 -21.64 -43.05
CA ILE A 569 24.68 -21.62 -44.04
C ILE A 569 25.13 -21.02 -45.36
N TYR A 570 25.93 -19.96 -45.31
CA TYR A 570 26.39 -19.25 -46.50
C TYR A 570 27.73 -19.79 -47.00
N LEU A 571 28.64 -20.15 -46.09
CA LEU A 571 29.97 -20.67 -46.46
C LEU A 571 29.89 -22.04 -47.17
N SER A 572 28.98 -22.91 -46.76
CA SER A 572 28.82 -24.25 -47.36
C SER A 572 28.27 -24.22 -48.79
N MET A 573 27.63 -23.12 -49.21
CA MET A 573 27.09 -22.96 -50.57
C MET A 573 28.19 -22.98 -51.63
N ASP A 574 29.36 -22.41 -51.31
CA ASP A 574 30.50 -22.32 -52.22
C ASP A 574 31.37 -23.59 -52.23
N GLU A 575 31.11 -24.56 -51.33
CA GLU A 575 31.80 -25.86 -51.30
C GLU A 575 31.19 -26.88 -52.27
N SER A 576 29.91 -26.70 -52.63
CA SER A 576 29.19 -27.58 -53.53
C SER A 576 29.57 -27.33 -55.00
N THR A 577 29.78 -28.41 -55.75
CA THR A 577 30.04 -28.34 -57.21
C THR A 577 28.77 -28.30 -58.04
N ALA A 578 27.60 -28.48 -57.43
CA ALA A 578 26.30 -28.43 -58.09
C ALA A 578 25.68 -27.03 -57.99
N GLN A 579 24.99 -26.57 -59.05
CA GLN A 579 24.23 -25.33 -58.98
C GLN A 579 23.12 -25.44 -57.91
N PRO A 580 23.03 -24.49 -56.98
CA PRO A 580 21.99 -24.51 -55.96
C PRO A 580 20.61 -24.21 -56.58
N GLU A 581 19.58 -24.83 -56.03
CA GLU A 581 18.21 -24.43 -56.28
C GLU A 581 17.92 -23.18 -55.43
N TRP A 582 17.69 -22.05 -56.08
CA TRP A 582 17.52 -20.77 -55.39
C TRP A 582 16.21 -20.73 -54.61
N PHE A 583 16.33 -20.70 -53.29
CA PHE A 583 15.23 -20.57 -52.36
C PHE A 583 15.73 -19.94 -51.05
N PRO A 584 14.91 -19.18 -50.31
CA PRO A 584 15.33 -18.64 -49.01
C PRO A 584 15.79 -19.75 -48.05
N SER A 585 16.80 -19.48 -47.23
CA SER A 585 17.33 -20.45 -46.29
C SER A 585 16.26 -20.93 -45.30
N PRO A 586 16.29 -22.20 -44.85
CA PRO A 586 15.23 -22.80 -44.04
C PRO A 586 14.81 -21.98 -42.81
N ILE A 587 15.77 -21.33 -42.14
CA ILE A 587 15.49 -20.48 -40.96
C ILE A 587 14.58 -19.29 -41.28
N TYR A 588 14.76 -18.64 -42.44
CA TYR A 588 13.92 -17.51 -42.84
C TYR A 588 12.56 -17.97 -43.35
N GLN A 589 12.47 -19.16 -43.97
CA GLN A 589 11.19 -19.79 -44.29
C GLN A 589 10.38 -20.07 -43.01
N GLU A 590 11.01 -20.64 -41.98
CA GLU A 590 10.38 -20.90 -40.68
C GLU A 590 9.98 -19.62 -39.97
N LEU A 591 10.81 -18.58 -40.02
CA LEU A 591 10.46 -17.24 -39.53
C LEU A 591 9.19 -16.71 -40.21
N PHE A 592 9.10 -16.80 -41.54
CA PHE A 592 7.92 -16.38 -42.29
C PHE A 592 6.66 -17.17 -41.89
N VAL A 593 6.76 -18.50 -41.80
CA VAL A 593 5.64 -19.37 -41.39
C VAL A 593 5.21 -19.04 -39.96
N LYS A 594 6.15 -18.86 -39.03
CA LYS A 594 5.86 -18.51 -37.63
C LYS A 594 5.21 -17.14 -37.52
N LEU A 595 5.72 -16.12 -38.22
CA LEU A 595 5.11 -14.78 -38.24
C LEU A 595 3.71 -14.81 -38.83
N THR A 596 3.47 -15.59 -39.89
CA THR A 596 2.14 -15.74 -40.50
C THR A 596 1.15 -16.40 -39.53
N ARG A 597 1.59 -17.46 -38.83
CA ARG A 597 0.80 -18.13 -37.77
C ARG A 597 0.46 -17.17 -36.63
N LEU A 598 1.47 -16.46 -36.10
CA LEU A 598 1.29 -15.47 -35.04
C LEU A 598 0.39 -14.31 -35.48
N ALA A 599 0.51 -13.84 -36.73
CA ALA A 599 -0.36 -12.80 -37.28
C ALA A 599 -1.83 -13.24 -37.31
N SER A 600 -2.09 -14.49 -37.71
CA SER A 600 -3.44 -15.06 -37.70
C SER A 600 -4.02 -15.08 -36.28
N ILE A 601 -3.28 -15.64 -35.31
CA ILE A 601 -3.75 -15.71 -33.91
C ILE A 601 -3.92 -14.30 -33.32
N ALA A 602 -2.99 -13.39 -33.61
CA ALA A 602 -3.04 -12.02 -33.12
C ALA A 602 -4.25 -11.24 -33.65
N SER A 603 -4.74 -11.57 -34.86
CA SER A 603 -5.96 -10.96 -35.41
C SER A 603 -7.21 -11.29 -34.57
N ASP A 604 -7.27 -12.49 -33.99
CA ASP A 604 -8.35 -12.94 -33.11
C ASP A 604 -8.21 -12.42 -31.68
N VAL A 605 -6.97 -12.26 -31.21
CA VAL A 605 -6.67 -11.82 -29.84
C VAL A 605 -6.76 -10.29 -29.69
N PHE A 606 -6.30 -9.53 -30.69
CA PHE A 606 -6.24 -8.06 -30.67
C PHE A 606 -7.33 -7.40 -31.53
N VAL A 607 -8.55 -7.93 -31.53
CA VAL A 607 -9.67 -7.39 -32.32
C VAL A 607 -9.88 -5.90 -32.04
N GLY A 608 -9.85 -5.08 -33.10
CA GLY A 608 -9.96 -3.62 -33.03
C GLY A 608 -8.71 -2.89 -32.50
N ARG A 609 -7.58 -3.59 -32.39
CA ARG A 609 -6.30 -3.07 -31.88
C ARG A 609 -5.13 -3.62 -32.68
N GLU A 610 -5.26 -3.65 -34.00
CA GLU A 610 -4.33 -4.29 -34.94
C GLU A 610 -2.91 -3.74 -34.78
N ARG A 611 -2.76 -2.49 -34.35
CA ARG A 611 -1.46 -1.86 -34.07
C ARG A 611 -0.59 -2.66 -33.09
N PHE A 612 -1.17 -3.30 -32.07
CA PHE A 612 -0.38 -4.08 -31.13
C PHE A 612 0.19 -5.34 -31.77
N ALA A 613 -0.59 -6.00 -32.63
CA ALA A 613 -0.13 -7.13 -33.44
C ALA A 613 1.00 -6.71 -34.39
N THR A 614 0.84 -5.59 -35.11
CA THR A 614 1.89 -5.07 -36.01
C THR A 614 3.19 -4.77 -35.26
N ILE A 615 3.12 -4.12 -34.09
CA ILE A 615 4.32 -3.82 -33.28
C ILE A 615 4.98 -5.11 -32.77
N LEU A 616 4.18 -6.12 -32.40
CA LEU A 616 4.71 -7.40 -31.94
C LEU A 616 5.48 -8.12 -33.05
N LEU A 617 4.86 -8.26 -34.23
CA LEU A 617 5.50 -8.90 -35.40
C LEU A 617 6.77 -8.16 -35.81
N MET A 618 6.71 -6.82 -35.85
CA MET A 618 7.86 -5.95 -36.12
C MET A 618 9.01 -6.23 -35.15
N ARG A 619 8.73 -6.23 -33.83
CA ARG A 619 9.77 -6.50 -32.82
C ARG A 619 10.32 -7.92 -32.90
N LEU A 620 9.50 -8.91 -33.23
CA LEU A 620 9.95 -10.29 -33.36
C LEU A 620 10.91 -10.43 -34.55
N THR A 621 10.55 -9.88 -35.72
CA THR A 621 11.44 -9.84 -36.88
C THR A 621 12.73 -9.09 -36.58
N GLU A 622 12.64 -7.92 -35.94
CA GLU A 622 13.82 -7.15 -35.51
C GLU A 622 14.71 -7.95 -34.56
N THR A 623 14.14 -8.68 -33.60
CA THR A 623 14.91 -9.48 -32.63
C THR A 623 15.72 -10.58 -33.32
N VAL A 624 15.15 -11.24 -34.35
CA VAL A 624 15.84 -12.29 -35.11
C VAL A 624 16.95 -11.71 -35.98
N ILE A 625 16.69 -10.60 -36.68
CA ILE A 625 17.71 -9.98 -37.56
C ILE A 625 18.84 -9.34 -36.75
N LEU A 626 18.52 -8.70 -35.63
CA LEU A 626 19.55 -8.09 -34.77
C LEU A 626 20.50 -9.13 -34.19
N TRP A 627 20.01 -10.36 -33.95
CA TRP A 627 20.81 -11.44 -33.35
C TRP A 627 22.14 -11.68 -34.06
N PHE A 628 22.15 -11.82 -35.39
CA PHE A 628 23.40 -12.02 -36.15
C PHE A 628 24.04 -10.71 -36.62
N SER A 629 23.25 -9.64 -36.78
CA SER A 629 23.79 -8.36 -37.26
C SER A 629 24.87 -7.78 -36.34
N GLU A 630 24.74 -8.06 -35.04
CA GLU A 630 25.66 -7.63 -33.98
C GLU A 630 26.54 -8.79 -33.46
N ASP A 631 26.41 -10.01 -33.99
CA ASP A 631 27.18 -11.16 -33.54
C ASP A 631 28.59 -11.17 -34.15
N GLN A 632 29.57 -10.90 -33.31
CA GLN A 632 30.97 -10.86 -33.71
C GLN A 632 31.47 -12.23 -34.21
N ASN A 633 31.02 -13.34 -33.62
CA ASN A 633 31.47 -14.67 -34.02
C ASN A 633 31.01 -15.00 -35.44
N PHE A 634 29.74 -14.70 -35.74
CA PHE A 634 29.16 -14.86 -37.07
C PHE A 634 29.95 -14.11 -38.14
N TRP A 635 30.30 -12.84 -37.89
CA TRP A 635 31.02 -12.03 -38.87
C TRP A 635 32.51 -12.36 -38.95
N GLU A 636 33.17 -12.73 -37.84
CA GLU A 636 34.57 -13.19 -37.87
C GLU A 636 34.74 -14.43 -38.74
N GLU A 637 33.79 -15.38 -38.69
CA GLU A 637 33.80 -16.54 -39.56
C GLU A 637 33.63 -16.18 -41.05
N LEU A 638 32.81 -15.18 -41.38
CA LEU A 638 32.59 -14.73 -42.76
C LEU A 638 33.73 -13.89 -43.34
N GLU A 639 34.34 -13.02 -42.52
CA GLU A 639 35.33 -12.02 -42.96
C GLU A 639 36.78 -12.52 -42.83
N ALA A 640 37.07 -13.32 -41.80
CA ALA A 640 38.44 -13.71 -41.42
C ALA A 640 38.59 -15.22 -41.18
N GLY A 641 37.55 -16.02 -41.48
CA GLY A 641 37.55 -17.47 -41.32
C GLY A 641 38.47 -18.20 -42.31
N GLN A 642 38.72 -19.49 -42.05
CA GLN A 642 39.45 -20.37 -42.98
C GLN A 642 38.69 -20.60 -44.29
N ARG A 643 37.35 -20.47 -44.25
CA ARG A 643 36.45 -20.54 -45.40
C ARG A 643 35.96 -19.13 -45.67
N SER A 644 36.20 -18.63 -46.88
CA SER A 644 35.81 -17.29 -47.29
C SER A 644 34.44 -17.29 -47.95
N LEU A 645 33.60 -16.29 -47.68
CA LEU A 645 32.33 -16.10 -48.39
C LEU A 645 32.58 -15.94 -49.90
N GLY A 646 31.95 -16.78 -50.71
CA GLY A 646 32.05 -16.77 -52.16
C GLY A 646 30.79 -16.24 -52.86
N PRO A 647 30.74 -16.33 -54.20
CA PRO A 647 29.65 -15.80 -55.01
C PRO A 647 28.28 -16.41 -54.69
N LEU A 648 28.21 -17.72 -54.45
CA LEU A 648 26.94 -18.42 -54.20
C LEU A 648 26.43 -18.10 -52.79
N GLY A 649 27.32 -18.07 -51.79
CA GLY A 649 26.98 -17.65 -50.44
C GLY A 649 26.49 -16.20 -50.38
N LEU A 650 27.11 -15.29 -51.13
CA LEU A 650 26.67 -13.89 -51.22
C LEU A 650 25.29 -13.74 -51.85
N GLN A 651 25.03 -14.44 -52.96
CA GLN A 651 23.71 -14.46 -53.59
C GLN A 651 22.64 -15.02 -52.62
N GLN A 652 22.94 -16.07 -51.88
CA GLN A 652 22.02 -16.63 -50.87
C GLN A 652 21.75 -15.64 -49.74
N PHE A 653 22.78 -14.97 -49.22
CA PHE A 653 22.64 -13.95 -48.16
C PHE A 653 21.76 -12.78 -48.62
N TYR A 654 21.98 -12.30 -49.84
CA TYR A 654 21.16 -11.23 -50.43
C TYR A 654 19.71 -11.67 -50.59
N LEU A 655 19.48 -12.88 -51.13
CA LEU A 655 18.15 -13.47 -51.28
C LEU A 655 17.41 -13.58 -49.95
N ASP A 656 18.09 -14.01 -48.89
CA ASP A 656 17.52 -14.17 -47.56
C ASP A 656 17.08 -12.83 -46.95
N MET A 657 17.91 -11.79 -47.07
CA MET A 657 17.56 -10.45 -46.60
C MET A 657 16.43 -9.82 -47.42
N GLU A 658 16.45 -9.98 -48.75
CA GLU A 658 15.38 -9.50 -49.62
C GLU A 658 14.05 -10.21 -49.34
N PHE A 659 14.10 -11.52 -49.07
CA PHE A 659 12.92 -12.28 -48.64
C PHE A 659 12.32 -11.72 -47.35
N VAL A 660 13.15 -11.39 -46.34
CA VAL A 660 12.68 -10.76 -45.08
C VAL A 660 12.11 -9.37 -45.31
N ILE A 661 12.76 -8.52 -46.14
CA ILE A 661 12.24 -7.22 -46.55
C ILE A 661 10.85 -7.38 -47.19
N LEU A 662 10.73 -8.30 -48.13
CA LEU A 662 9.53 -8.49 -48.94
C LEU A 662 8.35 -8.93 -48.07
N PHE A 663 8.46 -10.02 -47.30
CA PHE A 663 7.33 -10.47 -46.49
C PHE A 663 6.98 -9.48 -45.38
N SER A 664 7.97 -8.78 -44.81
CA SER A 664 7.72 -7.81 -43.74
C SER A 664 7.03 -6.55 -44.25
N SER A 665 7.33 -6.16 -45.49
CA SER A 665 6.65 -5.06 -46.18
C SER A 665 5.19 -5.42 -46.51
N GLN A 666 4.93 -6.63 -47.00
CA GLN A 666 3.58 -7.14 -47.30
C GLN A 666 2.72 -7.23 -46.03
N GLY A 667 3.31 -7.72 -44.93
CA GLY A 667 2.67 -7.79 -43.61
C GLY A 667 2.57 -6.44 -42.88
N ARG A 668 3.13 -5.36 -43.44
CA ARG A 668 3.13 -4.00 -42.86
C ARG A 668 3.84 -3.88 -41.50
N TYR A 669 4.82 -4.73 -41.23
CA TYR A 669 5.62 -4.69 -40.01
C TYR A 669 7.12 -4.45 -40.28
N LEU A 670 7.50 -4.11 -41.52
CA LEU A 670 8.84 -3.59 -41.83
C LEU A 670 9.04 -2.19 -41.24
N SER A 671 9.91 -2.07 -40.24
CA SER A 671 10.31 -0.78 -39.67
C SER A 671 11.41 -0.13 -40.50
N ARG A 672 11.56 1.20 -40.39
CA ARG A 672 12.68 1.92 -41.02
C ARG A 672 14.04 1.46 -40.47
N ASN A 673 14.08 1.14 -39.18
CA ASN A 673 15.29 0.67 -38.52
C ASN A 673 15.67 -0.72 -39.04
N LEU A 674 14.71 -1.65 -39.05
CA LEU A 674 14.88 -3.01 -39.57
C LEU A 674 15.37 -2.99 -41.02
N HIS A 675 14.75 -2.16 -41.87
CA HIS A 675 15.16 -1.99 -43.27
C HIS A 675 16.60 -1.50 -43.40
N GLN A 676 17.01 -0.56 -42.55
CA GLN A 676 18.38 -0.05 -42.56
C GLN A 676 19.38 -1.09 -42.06
N VAL A 677 19.05 -1.85 -41.02
CA VAL A 677 19.90 -2.94 -40.51
C VAL A 677 20.13 -3.98 -41.60
N MET A 678 19.08 -4.42 -42.28
CA MET A 678 19.21 -5.39 -43.39
C MET A 678 20.07 -4.85 -44.53
N LYS A 679 19.90 -3.58 -44.92
CA LYS A 679 20.79 -2.95 -45.90
C LYS A 679 22.25 -2.91 -45.46
N ASN A 680 22.51 -2.59 -44.20
CA ASN A 680 23.87 -2.52 -43.67
C ASN A 680 24.54 -3.90 -43.67
N VAL A 681 23.82 -4.96 -43.27
CA VAL A 681 24.39 -6.32 -43.29
C VAL A 681 24.59 -6.86 -44.70
N ILE A 682 23.71 -6.50 -45.66
CA ILE A 682 23.95 -6.78 -47.10
C ILE A 682 25.23 -6.08 -47.57
N SER A 683 25.38 -4.79 -47.30
CA SER A 683 26.60 -4.05 -47.68
C SER A 683 27.86 -4.64 -47.06
N ARG A 684 27.79 -5.04 -45.78
CA ARG A 684 28.91 -5.71 -45.09
C ARG A 684 29.27 -7.05 -45.74
N ALA A 685 28.29 -7.87 -46.13
CA ALA A 685 28.54 -9.11 -46.85
C ALA A 685 29.18 -8.87 -48.23
N ILE A 686 28.75 -7.83 -48.97
CA ILE A 686 29.35 -7.41 -50.24
C ILE A 686 30.83 -7.01 -50.05
N GLU A 687 31.11 -6.22 -49.01
CA GLU A 687 32.47 -5.81 -48.66
C GLU A 687 33.36 -7.01 -48.30
N ALA A 688 32.83 -8.01 -47.59
CA ALA A 688 33.56 -9.24 -47.25
C ALA A 688 33.98 -10.03 -48.51
N VAL A 689 33.10 -10.15 -49.52
CA VAL A 689 33.45 -10.80 -50.80
C VAL A 689 34.44 -9.97 -51.60
N GLN A 690 34.29 -8.64 -51.60
CA GLN A 690 35.23 -7.75 -52.27
C GLN A 690 36.65 -7.87 -51.69
N ALA A 691 36.76 -8.05 -50.37
CA ALA A 691 38.04 -8.27 -49.69
C ALA A 691 38.75 -9.56 -50.14
N ASN A 692 37.99 -10.55 -50.63
CA ASN A 692 38.51 -11.80 -51.19
C ASN A 692 38.97 -11.67 -52.66
N GLY A 693 38.92 -10.47 -53.23
CA GLY A 693 39.37 -10.19 -54.60
C GLY A 693 38.37 -10.52 -55.71
N ILE A 694 37.11 -10.79 -55.33
CA ILE A 694 36.00 -11.04 -56.26
C ILE A 694 35.25 -9.72 -56.46
N ASP A 695 34.94 -9.34 -57.71
CA ASP A 695 34.06 -8.20 -57.98
C ASP A 695 32.59 -8.58 -57.68
N PRO A 696 31.97 -8.08 -56.60
CA PRO A 696 30.65 -8.52 -56.19
C PRO A 696 29.56 -8.20 -57.22
N PHE A 697 29.73 -7.10 -57.97
CA PHE A 697 28.76 -6.68 -58.99
C PHE A 697 28.84 -7.51 -60.27
N SER A 698 29.94 -8.26 -60.46
CA SER A 698 30.05 -9.22 -61.57
C SER A 698 29.32 -10.52 -61.29
N VAL A 699 29.06 -10.82 -60.01
CA VAL A 699 28.43 -12.08 -59.58
C VAL A 699 26.99 -11.89 -59.11
N LEU A 700 26.58 -10.70 -58.66
CA LEU A 700 25.21 -10.44 -58.23
C LEU A 700 24.24 -10.28 -59.43
N PRO A 701 23.09 -10.99 -59.45
CA PRO A 701 21.96 -10.69 -60.32
C PRO A 701 21.37 -9.28 -60.08
N GLU A 702 20.45 -8.86 -60.94
CA GLU A 702 19.67 -7.64 -60.75
C GLU A 702 18.72 -7.76 -59.53
N ASP A 703 18.44 -6.65 -58.84
CA ASP A 703 17.56 -6.62 -57.67
C ASP A 703 16.17 -7.23 -57.94
N GLU A 704 15.63 -7.04 -59.15
CA GLU A 704 14.34 -7.61 -59.58
C GLU A 704 14.34 -9.14 -59.52
N TRP A 705 15.48 -9.78 -59.80
CA TRP A 705 15.61 -11.23 -59.73
C TRP A 705 15.42 -11.75 -58.31
N PHE A 706 16.05 -11.09 -57.31
CA PHE A 706 15.90 -11.48 -55.91
C PHE A 706 14.46 -11.29 -55.42
N ALA A 707 13.83 -10.18 -55.81
CA ALA A 707 12.44 -9.90 -55.48
C ALA A 707 11.48 -10.94 -56.08
N ASP A 708 11.70 -11.36 -57.33
CA ASP A 708 10.90 -12.38 -58.01
C ASP A 708 11.04 -13.76 -57.35
N VAL A 709 12.28 -14.18 -57.04
CA VAL A 709 12.54 -15.45 -56.35
C VAL A 709 11.91 -15.44 -54.94
N ALA A 710 12.09 -14.36 -54.18
CA ALA A 710 11.46 -14.19 -52.88
C ALA A 710 9.93 -14.22 -52.97
N GLN A 711 9.35 -13.59 -54.00
CA GLN A 711 7.90 -13.55 -54.21
C GLN A 711 7.33 -14.93 -54.58
N ILE A 712 8.07 -15.73 -55.34
CA ILE A 712 7.74 -17.14 -55.63
C ILE A 712 7.78 -17.94 -54.33
N ALA A 713 8.83 -17.78 -53.52
CA ALA A 713 8.95 -18.47 -52.24
C ALA A 713 7.78 -18.16 -51.29
N ILE A 714 7.38 -16.88 -51.16
CA ILE A 714 6.19 -16.50 -50.37
C ILE A 714 4.94 -17.21 -50.88
N LYS A 715 4.71 -17.24 -52.20
CA LYS A 715 3.53 -17.90 -52.81
C LYS A 715 3.55 -19.41 -52.57
N MET A 716 4.72 -20.05 -52.65
CA MET A 716 4.87 -21.48 -52.38
C MET A 716 4.61 -21.81 -50.90
N LEU A 717 5.13 -20.99 -49.99
CA LEU A 717 4.98 -21.17 -48.54
C LEU A 717 3.56 -20.84 -48.02
N THR A 718 2.79 -20.05 -48.75
CA THR A 718 1.39 -19.72 -48.42
C THR A 718 0.36 -20.71 -49.01
N GLY A 719 0.77 -21.57 -49.96
CA GLY A 719 -0.06 -22.57 -50.63
C GLY A 719 -1.01 -22.00 -51.70
N PRO A 720 -1.48 -22.81 -52.68
CA PRO A 720 -2.50 -22.39 -53.64
C PRO A 720 -3.91 -22.45 -53.02
N PRO A 721 -4.89 -21.62 -53.45
CA PRO A 721 -6.29 -21.98 -53.27
C PRO A 721 -6.53 -23.30 -54.01
N SER A 722 -7.28 -24.22 -53.40
CA SER A 722 -7.69 -25.48 -54.01
C SER A 722 -8.36 -25.22 -55.37
N PHE A 723 -7.59 -25.38 -56.45
CA PHE A 723 -8.14 -25.67 -57.77
C PHE A 723 -8.36 -27.19 -57.85
N GLU A 724 -9.48 -27.64 -57.30
CA GLU A 724 -10.11 -28.84 -57.84
C GLU A 724 -10.70 -28.50 -59.21
N GLY A 725 -10.42 -29.35 -60.19
CA GLY A 725 -11.11 -29.39 -61.47
C GLY A 725 -10.50 -28.49 -62.55
N ASP A 726 -9.52 -29.01 -63.28
CA ASP A 726 -9.80 -29.65 -64.58
C ASP A 726 -8.53 -29.57 -65.44
N ARG A 727 -7.83 -30.70 -65.57
CA ARG A 727 -6.90 -30.98 -66.67
C ARG A 727 -6.64 -32.48 -66.68
N ASP A 728 -7.56 -33.17 -67.34
CA ASP A 728 -7.23 -34.32 -68.17
C ASP A 728 -5.89 -34.06 -68.89
N MET A 729 -4.96 -35.00 -68.80
CA MET A 729 -4.37 -35.67 -69.95
C MET A 729 -3.45 -36.79 -69.46
N THR A 730 -3.95 -37.99 -69.71
CA THR A 730 -3.38 -39.32 -69.57
C THR A 730 -1.95 -39.49 -70.09
N SER A 731 -1.14 -40.24 -69.34
CA SER A 731 0.11 -40.87 -69.81
C SER A 731 -0.19 -42.29 -70.35
N PRO A 732 0.50 -42.79 -71.38
CA PRO A 732 0.08 -43.98 -72.12
C PRO A 732 0.71 -45.25 -71.55
N THR A 733 -0.08 -46.30 -71.38
CA THR A 733 0.44 -47.68 -71.50
C THR A 733 -0.64 -48.61 -72.03
N ALA A 734 -0.24 -49.41 -73.00
CA ALA A 734 -1.10 -50.14 -73.92
C ALA A 734 -1.51 -51.53 -73.41
N LYS A 735 -2.67 -52.00 -73.93
CA LYS A 735 -3.13 -53.41 -74.11
C LYS A 735 -3.69 -54.09 -72.84
N SER A 736 -4.89 -54.72 -72.79
CA SER A 736 -5.69 -55.40 -73.83
C SER A 736 -7.18 -55.57 -73.44
N VAL A 737 -8.06 -55.33 -74.43
CA VAL A 737 -9.27 -56.06 -74.90
C VAL A 737 -10.11 -56.95 -73.94
N SER A 738 -11.39 -56.59 -73.75
CA SER A 738 -12.63 -57.37 -74.11
C SER A 738 -13.87 -56.73 -73.42
N SER A 739 -14.70 -55.94 -74.12
CA SER A 739 -15.97 -56.31 -74.80
C SER A 739 -17.13 -56.78 -73.91
N VAL A 740 -18.25 -56.03 -73.94
CA VAL A 740 -19.70 -56.41 -73.93
C VAL A 740 -20.50 -55.21 -73.35
N HIS A 741 -21.20 -54.40 -74.18
CA HIS A 741 -22.67 -54.41 -74.42
C HIS A 741 -23.50 -54.45 -73.12
N SER A 742 -24.56 -53.68 -72.85
CA SER A 742 -25.38 -52.68 -73.53
C SER A 742 -26.40 -52.13 -72.50
N HIS A 743 -26.98 -50.94 -72.74
CA HIS A 743 -28.23 -50.39 -72.17
C HIS A 743 -28.26 -50.10 -70.65
N GLY A 744 -28.72 -48.97 -70.13
CA GLY A 744 -29.63 -47.94 -70.65
C GLY A 744 -30.75 -47.74 -69.62
N SER A 745 -30.97 -46.53 -69.12
CA SER A 745 -32.27 -46.05 -68.62
C SER A 745 -32.27 -44.54 -68.39
N THR A 746 -33.19 -43.90 -69.12
CA THR A 746 -33.86 -42.59 -68.94
C THR A 746 -33.04 -41.32 -68.97
#